data_AF-A0A7Y4D608-F1
#
_entry.id   AF-A0A7Y4D608-F1
#
_cell.length_a   1.000
_cell.length_b   1.000
_cell.length_c   1.000
_cell.angle_alpha   90.00
_cell.angle_beta   90.00
_cell.angle_gamma   90.00
#
_symmetry.space_group_name_H-M   'P 1'
#
loop_
_entity.id
_entity.type
_entity.pdbx_description
1 polymer ?
#
loop_
_entity_poly.entity_id
_entity_poly.type
_entity_poly.pdbx_seq_one_letter_code
_entity_poly.pdbx_strand_id
1 'polypeptide(L)'
;MKKVSLLAASVAIALSGCGGSDGGSSDEATPGGIVITAIDGYLENAQVWIDTNGNLKLDSEDKQLDSNTNENGEITLPNEYKDKAVFIKAIAGQTIDKTRGLVSSDFELATTAGATVVSPMTNMVVEQMEANSSLTLEQSRENVVKSITDSGLEASDTLIFGDYIADESQEAEALNVIGETLVDNSTISVEQQLQLTNSIAEETKKIIDDPTENLEDFSPVVEVPEDGGAPIVTPNSRPAHDQENGSLNPVVIIKGDAWAPIDTSLNFSDAESDTLTYELKELTGKLNGLNIDSTTGIIGGKPEAAGEFNYQIFAKDSHQSLSYPLNLKVTVEADNTAPVLNKAEQARLQLEEVDTWYLQEGEAFSQDIDISNLFTDADGHIRRTSVGLGGVVPGLSSDTDLENLIITISGTPDRPWNQAGKITISVTDNDGAESEESLLLMPHVLEGAPIEPPAPELGFTEAHFNNQEWKMGSFAPNDGEIAYASLMKNDSTGGLKFCWGATNGDNSPYEANIGYSFRNSGLGLDDGSEIIEMLSELDDATGYLDSQEKDCWPVSLSDGKLDDGESRYEMLYQKKTEVNGETQYQILVKIGTDELFWLDSTNMPFAHIQPVENKVNEGIVEFDLMVESEGEDDSTQLTYSFGQYSYDQTTYDYDSVMPEGFHTPGEWTLVADDLNNPLLQAQETGEMSDYKTRFRYIGRDFGDFYIGMKWSREPGQVPGQVYQSAPEYGLYSIDKDKMFSIVNSLPMMSID
;
A
#
# COMPACT_ATOMS: atom_id res chain seq x y z
N MET A 1 -44.10 -9.45 45.83
CA MET A 1 -44.44 -8.78 44.54
C MET A 1 -43.15 -8.38 43.83
N LYS A 2 -42.62 -9.30 43.03
CA LYS A 2 -41.64 -9.05 41.97
C LYS A 2 -42.23 -9.75 40.74
N LYS A 3 -42.32 -9.01 39.64
CA LYS A 3 -43.12 -9.37 38.46
C LYS A 3 -42.43 -10.50 37.71
N VAL A 4 -43.14 -11.61 37.56
CA VAL A 4 -42.82 -12.72 36.65
C VAL A 4 -43.00 -12.20 35.22
N SER A 5 -41.94 -12.27 34.42
CA SER A 5 -42.00 -12.02 32.98
C SER A 5 -41.95 -13.39 32.31
N LEU A 6 -43.11 -13.92 31.90
CA LEU A 6 -43.18 -15.06 30.99
C LEU A 6 -42.67 -14.60 29.62
N LEU A 7 -41.51 -15.08 29.20
CA LEU A 7 -41.09 -15.08 27.80
C LEU A 7 -41.65 -16.37 27.19
N ALA A 8 -42.76 -16.25 26.48
CA ALA A 8 -43.25 -17.28 25.58
C ALA A 8 -42.31 -17.32 24.36
N ALA A 9 -41.42 -18.31 24.30
CA ALA A 9 -40.67 -18.63 23.09
C ALA A 9 -41.66 -19.09 22.03
N SER A 10 -41.96 -18.18 21.11
CA SER A 10 -42.87 -18.39 19.99
C SER A 10 -42.06 -19.04 18.87
N VAL A 11 -42.22 -20.35 18.66
CA VAL A 11 -41.71 -21.05 17.48
C VAL A 11 -42.39 -20.44 16.25
N ALA A 12 -41.63 -19.64 15.49
CA ALA A 12 -42.09 -19.04 14.25
C ALA A 12 -42.15 -20.11 13.16
N ILE A 13 -43.33 -20.67 12.92
CA ILE A 13 -43.63 -21.46 11.72
C ILE A 13 -43.66 -20.49 10.53
N ALA A 14 -42.62 -20.51 9.69
CA ALA A 14 -42.59 -19.77 8.43
C ALA A 14 -43.50 -20.45 7.40
N LEU A 15 -44.78 -20.09 7.40
CA LEU A 15 -45.70 -20.32 6.27
C LEU A 15 -45.50 -19.21 5.24
N SER A 16 -44.64 -19.42 4.23
CA SER A 16 -44.55 -18.56 3.06
C SER A 16 -45.64 -18.93 2.05
N GLY A 17 -46.74 -18.18 2.08
CA GLY A 17 -47.84 -18.28 1.12
C GLY A 17 -48.17 -16.93 0.48
N CYS A 18 -47.95 -16.85 -0.84
CA CYS A 18 -48.62 -16.01 -1.84
C CYS A 18 -48.22 -14.51 -1.99
N GLY A 19 -47.79 -14.15 -3.21
CA GLY A 19 -47.88 -12.78 -3.74
C GLY A 19 -46.81 -12.41 -4.79
N GLY A 20 -47.04 -12.74 -6.06
CA GLY A 20 -46.03 -12.67 -7.14
C GLY A 20 -45.83 -11.33 -7.86
N SER A 21 -44.74 -11.26 -8.65
CA SER A 21 -44.68 -10.76 -10.04
C SER A 21 -43.27 -10.95 -10.61
N ASP A 22 -43.21 -11.47 -11.85
CA ASP A 22 -42.15 -11.43 -12.86
C ASP A 22 -40.78 -12.10 -12.66
N GLY A 23 -40.58 -13.19 -13.41
CA GLY A 23 -39.41 -13.32 -14.29
C GLY A 23 -38.34 -14.35 -13.90
N GLY A 24 -38.32 -15.51 -14.57
CA GLY A 24 -37.12 -16.34 -14.72
C GLY A 24 -37.29 -17.81 -14.31
N SER A 25 -37.11 -18.71 -15.27
CA SER A 25 -37.24 -20.16 -15.12
C SER A 25 -36.00 -20.79 -14.46
N SER A 26 -36.19 -21.49 -13.34
CA SER A 26 -35.43 -22.67 -12.93
C SER A 26 -36.29 -23.49 -11.97
N ASP A 27 -36.83 -24.62 -12.44
CA ASP A 27 -37.50 -25.61 -11.61
C ASP A 27 -36.50 -26.19 -10.59
N GLU A 28 -36.52 -25.68 -9.37
CA GLU A 28 -36.09 -26.43 -8.19
C GLU A 28 -37.32 -26.72 -7.34
N ALA A 29 -37.72 -27.99 -7.34
CA ALA A 29 -38.75 -28.49 -6.43
C ALA A 29 -38.27 -28.27 -4.99
N THR A 30 -38.94 -27.42 -4.23
CA THR A 30 -38.70 -27.25 -2.80
C THR A 30 -38.91 -28.61 -2.12
N PRO A 31 -37.89 -29.29 -1.58
CA PRO A 31 -38.10 -30.58 -0.95
C PRO A 31 -38.82 -30.33 0.38
N GLY A 32 -40.11 -30.67 0.45
CA GLY A 32 -40.81 -30.78 1.73
C GLY A 32 -40.30 -31.98 2.52
N GLY A 33 -40.18 -31.84 3.84
CA GLY A 33 -39.77 -32.90 4.75
C GLY A 33 -40.01 -32.53 6.21
N ILE A 34 -39.77 -33.47 7.12
CA ILE A 34 -39.83 -33.27 8.59
C ILE A 34 -38.40 -33.28 9.13
N VAL A 35 -38.05 -32.33 9.99
CA VAL A 35 -36.74 -32.34 10.67
C VAL A 35 -36.78 -33.33 11.82
N ILE A 36 -35.80 -34.24 11.85
CA ILE A 36 -35.54 -35.17 12.95
C ILE A 36 -34.24 -34.75 13.62
N THR A 37 -34.24 -34.70 14.95
CA THR A 37 -33.05 -34.39 15.77
C THR A 37 -32.60 -35.65 16.51
N ALA A 38 -31.33 -36.01 16.38
CA ALA A 38 -30.71 -37.15 17.05
C ALA A 38 -29.90 -36.68 18.27
N ILE A 39 -30.27 -37.14 19.46
CA ILE A 39 -29.70 -36.70 20.73
C ILE A 39 -29.29 -37.89 21.62
N ASP A 40 -28.03 -37.90 22.01
CA ASP A 40 -27.47 -38.44 23.25
C ASP A 40 -26.84 -37.22 23.97
N GLY A 41 -25.78 -36.65 23.40
CA GLY A 41 -25.73 -35.24 22.98
C GLY A 41 -26.08 -35.09 21.49
N TYR A 42 -26.13 -33.88 20.92
CA TYR A 42 -26.41 -33.74 19.48
C TYR A 42 -25.42 -34.59 18.66
N LEU A 43 -25.92 -35.51 17.84
CA LEU A 43 -25.08 -36.48 17.13
C LEU A 43 -24.76 -35.97 15.73
N GLU A 44 -23.57 -35.39 15.54
CA GLU A 44 -23.07 -34.92 14.25
C GLU A 44 -22.48 -36.07 13.43
N ASN A 45 -22.78 -36.10 12.12
CA ASN A 45 -22.28 -37.12 11.19
C ASN A 45 -22.68 -38.57 11.55
N ALA A 46 -23.87 -38.74 12.15
CA ALA A 46 -24.48 -40.05 12.39
C ALA A 46 -25.26 -40.52 11.16
N GLN A 47 -25.22 -41.82 10.88
CA GLN A 47 -25.95 -42.40 9.76
C GLN A 47 -27.44 -42.49 10.07
N VAL A 48 -28.27 -42.18 9.08
CA VAL A 48 -29.74 -42.19 9.21
C VAL A 48 -30.31 -43.34 8.39
N TRP A 49 -31.09 -44.19 9.03
CA TRP A 49 -31.68 -45.39 8.42
C TRP A 49 -33.20 -45.40 8.62
N ILE A 50 -33.92 -45.84 7.60
CA ILE A 50 -35.38 -45.89 7.58
C ILE A 50 -35.85 -47.33 7.68
N ASP A 51 -36.73 -47.60 8.65
CA ASP A 51 -37.41 -48.90 8.79
C ASP A 51 -38.40 -49.12 7.65
N THR A 52 -37.97 -49.82 6.60
CA THR A 52 -38.82 -50.01 5.42
C THR A 52 -39.74 -51.22 5.55
N ASN A 53 -39.30 -52.26 6.26
CA ASN A 53 -40.04 -53.52 6.43
C ASN A 53 -41.01 -53.49 7.65
N GLY A 54 -40.89 -52.49 8.53
CA GLY A 54 -41.75 -52.26 9.68
C GLY A 54 -41.50 -53.22 10.84
N ASN A 55 -40.31 -53.81 10.94
CA ASN A 55 -39.98 -54.79 11.95
C ASN A 55 -39.39 -54.17 13.24
N LEU A 56 -39.18 -52.84 13.26
CA LEU A 56 -38.59 -52.09 14.38
C LEU A 56 -37.18 -52.54 14.75
N LYS A 57 -36.43 -53.06 13.79
CA LYS A 57 -35.05 -53.51 13.98
C LYS A 57 -34.18 -53.04 12.80
N LEU A 58 -33.08 -52.38 13.10
CA LEU A 58 -32.12 -52.01 12.06
C LEU A 58 -31.46 -53.26 11.45
N ASP A 59 -31.76 -53.54 10.18
CA ASP A 59 -31.17 -54.66 9.45
C ASP A 59 -30.93 -54.38 7.96
N SER A 60 -30.50 -55.40 7.22
CA SER A 60 -30.13 -55.26 5.79
C SER A 60 -31.28 -54.94 4.85
N GLU A 61 -32.53 -55.09 5.29
CA GLU A 61 -33.72 -54.71 4.52
C GLU A 61 -34.04 -53.22 4.65
N ASP A 62 -33.38 -52.49 5.55
CA ASP A 62 -33.60 -51.07 5.78
C ASP A 62 -32.82 -50.16 4.82
N LYS A 63 -33.34 -48.94 4.67
CA LYS A 63 -32.76 -47.96 3.75
C LYS A 63 -31.94 -46.93 4.52
N GLN A 64 -30.62 -46.97 4.34
CA GLN A 64 -29.76 -45.83 4.69
C GLN A 64 -30.05 -44.64 3.76
N LEU A 65 -30.21 -43.45 4.35
CA LEU A 65 -30.24 -42.20 3.60
C LEU A 65 -28.84 -41.82 3.12
N ASP A 66 -28.78 -41.04 2.04
CA ASP A 66 -27.49 -40.65 1.43
C ASP A 66 -26.76 -39.55 2.25
N SER A 67 -27.47 -38.90 3.17
CA SER A 67 -26.94 -37.86 4.06
C SER A 67 -26.97 -38.30 5.52
N ASN A 68 -25.93 -37.93 6.26
CA ASN A 68 -25.85 -38.06 7.70
C ASN A 68 -26.47 -36.82 8.40
N THR A 69 -26.62 -36.90 9.72
CA THR A 69 -27.00 -35.73 10.54
C THR A 69 -25.97 -34.61 10.46
N ASN A 70 -26.44 -33.36 10.56
CA ASN A 70 -25.60 -32.15 10.53
C ASN A 70 -24.98 -31.84 11.92
N GLU A 71 -24.30 -30.69 12.05
CA GLU A 71 -23.65 -30.23 13.29
C GLU A 71 -24.60 -30.04 14.50
N ASN A 72 -25.90 -29.90 14.25
CA ASN A 72 -26.95 -29.79 15.27
C ASN A 72 -27.62 -31.15 15.55
N GLY A 73 -27.08 -32.26 15.02
CA GLY A 73 -27.71 -33.57 15.11
C GLY A 73 -28.98 -33.71 14.27
N GLU A 74 -29.24 -32.79 13.33
CA GLU A 74 -30.50 -32.74 12.58
C GLU A 74 -30.37 -33.38 11.19
N ILE A 75 -31.47 -33.95 10.72
CA ILE A 75 -31.65 -34.39 9.34
C ILE A 75 -33.07 -34.06 8.85
N THR A 76 -33.20 -33.61 7.60
CA THR A 76 -34.52 -33.47 6.97
C THR A 76 -34.95 -34.81 6.37
N LEU A 77 -35.91 -35.46 7.02
CA LEU A 77 -36.52 -36.69 6.56
C LEU A 77 -37.44 -36.41 5.35
N PRO A 78 -37.22 -37.06 4.20
CA PRO A 78 -38.11 -36.92 3.04
C PRO A 78 -39.56 -37.27 3.36
N ASN A 79 -40.50 -36.53 2.78
CA ASN A 79 -41.94 -36.74 2.99
C ASN A 79 -42.45 -38.17 2.74
N GLU A 80 -41.77 -38.96 1.91
CA GLU A 80 -42.11 -40.37 1.67
C GLU A 80 -41.85 -41.30 2.86
N TYR A 81 -40.97 -40.89 3.78
CA TYR A 81 -40.57 -41.67 4.96
C TYR A 81 -41.14 -41.13 6.27
N LYS A 82 -41.94 -40.05 6.25
CA LYS A 82 -42.48 -39.40 7.46
C LYS A 82 -43.32 -40.31 8.38
N ASP A 83 -43.89 -41.37 7.81
CA ASP A 83 -44.74 -42.34 8.50
C ASP A 83 -43.96 -43.65 8.84
N LYS A 84 -42.62 -43.60 8.84
CA LYS A 84 -41.73 -44.72 9.14
C LYS A 84 -40.95 -44.49 10.44
N ALA A 85 -40.54 -45.58 11.09
CA ALA A 85 -39.56 -45.50 12.16
C ALA A 85 -38.18 -45.14 11.58
N VAL A 86 -37.38 -44.45 12.40
CA VAL A 86 -36.07 -43.94 12.01
C VAL A 86 -35.04 -44.45 13.00
N PHE A 87 -33.92 -44.95 12.48
CA PHE A 87 -32.75 -45.32 13.25
C PHE A 87 -31.60 -44.33 12.98
N ILE A 88 -30.87 -44.01 14.03
CA ILE A 88 -29.63 -43.27 14.00
C ILE A 88 -28.53 -44.24 14.42
N LYS A 89 -27.50 -44.38 13.57
CA LYS A 89 -26.33 -45.18 13.86
C LYS A 89 -25.11 -44.28 13.98
N ALA A 90 -24.62 -44.16 15.22
CA ALA A 90 -23.36 -43.50 15.52
C ALA A 90 -22.20 -44.46 15.23
N ILE A 91 -21.18 -43.97 14.50
CA ILE A 91 -20.03 -44.75 14.07
C ILE A 91 -18.79 -44.28 14.82
N ALA A 92 -18.06 -45.22 15.43
CA ALA A 92 -16.84 -44.97 16.16
C ALA A 92 -15.79 -44.28 15.27
N GLY A 93 -15.19 -43.21 15.79
CA GLY A 93 -14.19 -42.41 15.08
C GLY A 93 -14.73 -41.58 13.91
N GLN A 94 -16.05 -41.50 13.71
CA GLN A 94 -16.67 -40.70 12.64
C GLN A 94 -17.81 -39.80 13.14
N THR A 95 -18.66 -40.31 14.02
CA THR A 95 -19.75 -39.54 14.63
C THR A 95 -19.22 -38.75 15.83
N ILE A 96 -19.64 -37.50 15.93
CA ILE A 96 -19.29 -36.61 17.04
C ILE A 96 -20.54 -36.40 17.87
N ASP A 97 -20.50 -36.81 19.13
CA ASP A 97 -21.44 -36.33 20.14
C ASP A 97 -20.97 -34.93 20.56
N LYS A 98 -21.79 -33.89 20.38
CA LYS A 98 -21.36 -32.50 20.66
C LYS A 98 -21.03 -32.25 22.14
N THR A 99 -21.52 -33.10 23.03
CA THR A 99 -21.24 -33.04 24.47
C THR A 99 -20.04 -33.92 24.80
N ARG A 100 -20.01 -35.17 24.32
CA ARG A 100 -19.01 -36.18 24.71
C ARG A 100 -17.82 -36.34 23.75
N GLY A 101 -17.82 -35.63 22.62
CA GLY A 101 -16.78 -35.67 21.60
C GLY A 101 -16.89 -36.87 20.65
N LEU A 102 -15.76 -37.26 20.06
CA LEU A 102 -15.70 -38.33 19.06
C LEU A 102 -16.10 -39.68 19.67
N VAL A 103 -17.14 -40.29 19.11
CA VAL A 103 -17.71 -41.56 19.58
C VAL A 103 -16.65 -42.67 19.55
N SER A 104 -16.55 -43.43 20.65
CA SER A 104 -15.53 -44.46 20.86
C SER A 104 -15.99 -45.87 20.44
N SER A 105 -17.30 -46.13 20.44
CA SER A 105 -17.93 -47.40 20.07
C SER A 105 -19.21 -47.14 19.29
N ASP A 106 -19.49 -47.97 18.28
CA ASP A 106 -20.74 -47.87 17.51
C ASP A 106 -21.95 -48.07 18.43
N PHE A 107 -23.00 -47.27 18.25
CA PHE A 107 -24.28 -47.48 18.91
C PHE A 107 -25.45 -47.05 18.00
N GLU A 108 -26.65 -47.52 18.35
CA GLU A 108 -27.87 -47.32 17.57
C GLU A 108 -28.96 -46.74 18.47
N LEU A 109 -29.69 -45.75 17.96
CA LEU A 109 -30.87 -45.19 18.59
C LEU A 109 -32.04 -45.21 17.60
N ALA A 110 -33.25 -45.36 18.10
CA ALA A 110 -34.44 -45.45 17.27
C ALA A 110 -35.58 -44.55 17.76
N THR A 111 -36.48 -44.19 16.84
CA THR A 111 -37.75 -43.58 17.18
C THR A 111 -38.88 -44.10 16.29
N THR A 112 -40.11 -44.03 16.79
CA THR A 112 -41.30 -44.47 16.06
C THR A 112 -41.79 -43.44 15.06
N ALA A 113 -42.62 -43.87 14.10
CA ALA A 113 -43.21 -42.98 13.10
C ALA A 113 -43.93 -41.76 13.71
N GLY A 114 -43.66 -40.58 13.17
CA GLY A 114 -44.27 -39.31 13.59
C GLY A 114 -43.57 -38.59 14.76
N ALA A 115 -42.56 -39.19 15.39
CA ALA A 115 -41.69 -38.49 16.32
C ALA A 115 -40.65 -37.62 15.58
N THR A 116 -40.25 -36.52 16.19
CA THR A 116 -39.23 -35.60 15.64
C THR A 116 -37.88 -35.69 16.35
N VAL A 117 -37.78 -36.55 17.37
CA VAL A 117 -36.57 -36.75 18.17
C VAL A 117 -36.24 -38.24 18.22
N VAL A 118 -34.96 -38.55 18.04
CA VAL A 118 -34.36 -39.87 18.27
C VAL A 118 -33.42 -39.74 19.47
N SER A 119 -33.75 -40.39 20.58
CA SER A 119 -32.99 -40.35 21.83
C SER A 119 -32.94 -41.74 22.50
N PRO A 120 -32.10 -41.93 23.54
CA PRO A 120 -32.10 -43.16 24.34
C PRO A 120 -33.50 -43.54 24.85
N MET A 121 -34.30 -42.57 25.29
CA MET A 121 -35.66 -42.81 25.77
C MET A 121 -36.62 -43.23 24.65
N THR A 122 -36.51 -42.65 23.44
CA THR A 122 -37.33 -43.12 22.31
C THR A 122 -36.85 -44.48 21.81
N ASN A 123 -35.55 -44.77 21.92
CA ASN A 123 -34.98 -46.06 21.58
C ASN A 123 -35.54 -47.16 22.47
N MET A 124 -35.59 -46.94 23.79
CA MET A 124 -36.25 -47.87 24.73
C MET A 124 -37.71 -48.16 24.38
N VAL A 125 -38.45 -47.20 23.81
CA VAL A 125 -39.82 -47.43 23.34
C VAL A 125 -39.83 -48.39 22.14
N VAL A 126 -38.91 -48.20 21.19
CA VAL A 126 -38.78 -49.07 20.01
C VAL A 126 -38.35 -50.47 20.41
N GLU A 127 -37.33 -50.62 21.26
CA GLU A 127 -36.83 -51.91 21.74
C GLU A 127 -37.89 -52.72 22.49
N GLN A 128 -38.74 -52.05 23.30
CA GLN A 128 -39.88 -52.73 23.96
C GLN A 128 -40.85 -53.32 22.95
N MET A 129 -41.17 -52.57 21.89
CA MET A 129 -42.10 -52.98 20.86
C MET A 129 -41.51 -54.07 19.94
N GLU A 130 -40.20 -54.00 19.66
CA GLU A 130 -39.46 -55.06 18.94
C GLU A 130 -39.47 -56.35 19.76
N ALA A 131 -39.09 -56.29 21.04
CA ALA A 131 -39.01 -57.45 21.93
C ALA A 131 -40.38 -58.08 22.23
N ASN A 132 -41.46 -57.29 22.24
CA ASN A 132 -42.81 -57.76 22.51
C ASN A 132 -43.88 -57.08 21.63
N SER A 133 -44.18 -57.70 20.49
CA SER A 133 -45.24 -57.29 19.53
C SER A 133 -46.66 -57.09 20.10
N SER A 134 -46.94 -57.47 21.36
CA SER A 134 -48.23 -57.19 22.01
C SER A 134 -48.30 -55.82 22.70
N LEU A 135 -47.16 -55.16 22.93
CA LEU A 135 -47.11 -53.82 23.51
C LEU A 135 -47.46 -52.76 22.49
N THR A 136 -48.30 -51.81 22.89
CA THR A 136 -48.59 -50.62 22.07
C THR A 136 -47.56 -49.52 22.29
N LEU A 137 -47.51 -48.54 21.38
CA LEU A 137 -46.72 -47.32 21.56
C LEU A 137 -47.07 -46.60 22.88
N GLU A 138 -48.35 -46.49 23.21
CA GLU A 138 -48.83 -45.84 24.43
C GLU A 138 -48.34 -46.57 25.69
N GLN A 139 -48.43 -47.91 25.71
CA GLN A 139 -47.94 -48.72 26.83
C GLN A 139 -46.43 -48.66 26.99
N SER A 140 -45.70 -48.70 25.87
CA SER A 140 -44.24 -48.66 25.88
C SER A 140 -43.73 -47.29 26.37
N ARG A 141 -44.40 -46.20 25.96
CA ARG A 141 -44.14 -44.85 26.50
C ARG A 141 -44.47 -44.77 27.98
N GLU A 142 -45.61 -45.31 28.42
CA GLU A 142 -46.00 -45.31 29.83
C GLU A 142 -44.98 -46.05 30.71
N ASN A 143 -44.40 -47.14 30.23
CA ASN A 143 -43.34 -47.87 30.93
C ASN A 143 -42.07 -47.02 31.10
N VAL A 144 -41.62 -46.32 30.04
CA VAL A 144 -40.46 -45.41 30.12
C VAL A 144 -40.75 -44.26 31.08
N VAL A 145 -41.92 -43.63 30.99
CA VAL A 145 -42.32 -42.55 31.90
C VAL A 145 -42.30 -43.04 33.35
N LYS A 146 -42.90 -44.19 33.66
CA LYS A 146 -42.89 -44.76 35.02
C LYS A 146 -41.48 -45.05 35.52
N SER A 147 -40.60 -45.61 34.66
CA SER A 147 -39.22 -45.86 35.06
C SER A 147 -38.51 -44.60 35.55
N ILE A 148 -38.85 -43.43 34.99
CA ILE A 148 -38.29 -42.14 35.39
C ILE A 148 -39.05 -41.54 36.58
N THR A 149 -40.38 -41.50 36.55
CA THR A 149 -41.17 -40.73 37.52
C THR A 149 -41.46 -41.46 38.83
N ASP A 150 -41.39 -42.81 38.86
CA ASP A 150 -41.64 -43.58 40.09
C ASP A 150 -40.55 -43.33 41.16
N SER A 151 -39.38 -42.82 40.77
CA SER A 151 -38.33 -42.35 41.69
C SER A 151 -38.69 -41.04 42.41
N GLY A 152 -39.69 -40.32 41.90
CA GLY A 152 -40.04 -38.96 42.32
C GLY A 152 -39.42 -37.85 41.47
N LEU A 153 -38.70 -38.17 40.38
CA LEU A 153 -38.22 -37.18 39.41
C LEU A 153 -39.40 -36.61 38.59
N GLU A 154 -39.59 -35.29 38.59
CA GLU A 154 -40.76 -34.61 38.01
C GLU A 154 -40.59 -34.26 36.53
N ALA A 155 -40.20 -35.23 35.69
CA ALA A 155 -40.04 -35.02 34.24
C ALA A 155 -41.37 -35.22 33.48
N SER A 156 -41.71 -34.28 32.58
CA SER A 156 -42.91 -34.36 31.75
C SER A 156 -42.72 -35.28 30.53
N ASP A 157 -43.79 -35.91 30.02
CA ASP A 157 -43.76 -36.68 28.76
C ASP A 157 -43.14 -35.90 27.59
N THR A 158 -43.41 -34.59 27.51
CA THR A 158 -42.86 -33.73 26.45
C THR A 158 -41.36 -33.55 26.56
N LEU A 159 -40.81 -33.58 27.78
CA LEU A 159 -39.38 -33.49 28.03
C LEU A 159 -38.70 -34.85 27.80
N ILE A 160 -39.26 -35.93 28.35
CA ILE A 160 -38.74 -37.31 28.26
C ILE A 160 -38.58 -37.77 26.80
N PHE A 161 -39.53 -37.43 25.94
CA PHE A 161 -39.51 -37.83 24.52
C PHE A 161 -39.22 -36.66 23.57
N GLY A 162 -38.81 -35.51 24.11
CA GLY A 162 -38.45 -34.32 23.35
C GLY A 162 -36.94 -34.09 23.36
N ASP A 163 -36.55 -32.91 22.92
CA ASP A 163 -35.17 -32.45 22.96
C ASP A 163 -34.86 -31.89 24.36
N TYR A 164 -34.46 -32.79 25.26
CA TYR A 164 -34.09 -32.42 26.63
C TYR A 164 -32.72 -31.72 26.69
N ILE A 165 -31.89 -31.76 25.64
CA ILE A 165 -30.62 -31.02 25.60
C ILE A 165 -30.86 -29.52 25.46
N ALA A 166 -31.98 -29.12 24.84
CA ALA A 166 -32.36 -27.72 24.68
C ALA A 166 -32.96 -27.08 25.95
N ASP A 167 -33.17 -27.85 27.03
CA ASP A 167 -33.80 -27.40 28.28
C ASP A 167 -32.75 -27.32 29.41
N GLU A 168 -32.72 -26.20 30.13
CA GLU A 168 -31.74 -25.92 31.21
C GLU A 168 -32.24 -26.35 32.61
N SER A 169 -33.32 -27.12 32.70
CA SER A 169 -33.84 -27.62 33.98
C SER A 169 -33.00 -28.78 34.54
N GLN A 170 -33.01 -28.94 35.87
CA GLN A 170 -32.33 -30.05 36.52
C GLN A 170 -32.94 -31.41 36.11
N GLU A 171 -34.24 -31.44 35.79
CA GLU A 171 -34.89 -32.63 35.24
C GLU A 171 -34.34 -32.98 33.85
N ALA A 172 -34.02 -31.98 33.02
CA ALA A 172 -33.41 -32.18 31.72
C ALA A 172 -31.96 -32.68 31.83
N GLU A 173 -31.17 -32.12 32.76
CA GLU A 173 -29.83 -32.63 33.10
C GLU A 173 -29.89 -34.09 33.59
N ALA A 174 -30.86 -34.44 34.43
CA ALA A 174 -31.07 -35.81 34.89
C ALA A 174 -31.42 -36.77 33.73
N LEU A 175 -32.23 -36.32 32.76
CA LEU A 175 -32.51 -37.09 31.55
C LEU A 175 -31.27 -37.24 30.67
N ASN A 176 -30.39 -36.26 30.63
CA ASN A 176 -29.10 -36.38 29.94
C ASN A 176 -28.22 -37.45 30.58
N VAL A 177 -28.08 -37.46 31.91
CA VAL A 177 -27.35 -38.50 32.64
C VAL A 177 -27.94 -39.90 32.34
N ILE A 178 -29.26 -40.03 32.38
CA ILE A 178 -29.95 -41.28 32.03
C ILE A 178 -29.62 -41.69 30.60
N GLY A 179 -29.71 -40.76 29.65
CA GLY A 179 -29.43 -41.00 28.24
C GLY A 179 -28.02 -41.50 27.98
N GLU A 180 -27.01 -40.77 28.47
CA GLU A 180 -25.60 -41.13 28.32
C GLU A 180 -25.31 -42.51 28.93
N THR A 181 -25.84 -42.76 30.13
CA THR A 181 -25.62 -44.04 30.83
C THR A 181 -26.27 -45.21 30.09
N LEU A 182 -27.43 -45.00 29.46
CA LEU A 182 -28.09 -46.01 28.62
C LEU A 182 -27.28 -46.31 27.37
N VAL A 183 -26.69 -45.30 26.72
CA VAL A 183 -25.82 -45.50 25.56
C VAL A 183 -24.58 -46.31 25.93
N ASP A 184 -23.93 -45.95 27.04
CA ASP A 184 -22.74 -46.64 27.55
C ASP A 184 -23.03 -48.10 27.96
N ASN A 185 -24.29 -48.41 28.26
CA ASN A 185 -24.77 -49.74 28.65
C ASN A 185 -25.76 -50.34 27.63
N SER A 186 -25.70 -49.94 26.36
CA SER A 186 -26.65 -50.31 25.30
C SER A 186 -26.77 -51.82 25.02
N THR A 187 -25.86 -52.65 25.54
CA THR A 187 -25.88 -54.11 25.35
C THR A 187 -26.82 -54.86 26.30
N ILE A 188 -27.36 -54.21 27.33
CA ILE A 188 -28.29 -54.83 28.28
C ILE A 188 -29.71 -54.97 27.68
N SER A 189 -30.51 -55.89 28.23
CA SER A 189 -31.89 -56.05 27.76
C SER A 189 -32.77 -54.84 28.07
N VAL A 190 -33.81 -54.58 27.27
CA VAL A 190 -34.74 -53.46 27.48
C VAL A 190 -35.41 -53.44 28.86
N GLU A 191 -35.63 -54.63 29.46
CA GLU A 191 -36.12 -54.73 30.84
C GLU A 191 -35.09 -54.22 31.86
N GLN A 192 -33.81 -54.54 31.65
CA GLN A 192 -32.72 -54.01 32.48
C GLN A 192 -32.48 -52.52 32.22
N GLN A 193 -32.68 -52.03 30.99
CA GLN A 193 -32.65 -50.59 30.70
C GLN A 193 -33.72 -49.84 31.51
N LEU A 194 -34.97 -50.32 31.56
CA LEU A 194 -36.02 -49.72 32.39
C LEU A 194 -35.66 -49.71 33.89
N GLN A 195 -35.04 -50.77 34.39
CA GLN A 195 -34.57 -50.86 35.78
C GLN A 195 -33.40 -49.89 36.05
N LEU A 196 -32.44 -49.81 35.12
CA LEU A 196 -31.31 -48.89 35.18
C LEU A 196 -31.78 -47.44 35.18
N THR A 197 -32.70 -47.07 34.27
CA THR A 197 -33.32 -45.75 34.21
C THR A 197 -33.93 -45.36 35.55
N ASN A 198 -34.62 -46.29 36.21
CA ASN A 198 -35.19 -46.04 37.53
C ASN A 198 -34.14 -45.82 38.61
N SER A 199 -33.09 -46.64 38.66
CA SER A 199 -32.00 -46.47 39.63
C SER A 199 -31.23 -45.15 39.42
N ILE A 200 -30.96 -44.76 38.17
CA ILE A 200 -30.33 -43.46 37.88
C ILE A 200 -31.26 -42.31 38.25
N ALA A 201 -32.55 -42.40 37.90
CA ALA A 201 -33.54 -41.38 38.27
C ALA A 201 -33.69 -41.22 39.79
N GLU A 202 -33.51 -42.29 40.58
CA GLU A 202 -33.44 -42.21 42.04
C GLU A 202 -32.19 -41.48 42.53
N GLU A 203 -31.01 -41.76 41.96
CA GLU A 203 -29.77 -41.08 42.38
C GLU A 203 -29.75 -39.61 41.95
N THR A 204 -30.13 -39.29 40.71
CA THR A 204 -30.20 -37.90 40.25
C THR A 204 -31.22 -37.09 41.05
N LYS A 205 -32.35 -37.70 41.44
CA LYS A 205 -33.33 -37.04 42.32
C LYS A 205 -32.76 -36.69 43.70
N LYS A 206 -31.91 -37.56 44.27
CA LYS A 206 -31.24 -37.28 45.55
C LYS A 206 -30.28 -36.10 45.41
N ILE A 207 -29.52 -36.05 44.32
CA ILE A 207 -28.61 -34.94 44.02
C ILE A 207 -29.39 -33.63 43.87
N ILE A 208 -30.49 -33.63 43.10
CA ILE A 208 -31.36 -32.46 42.91
C ILE A 208 -31.95 -31.94 44.24
N ASP A 209 -32.29 -32.85 45.16
CA ASP A 209 -32.83 -32.48 46.47
C ASP A 209 -31.77 -31.94 47.45
N ASP A 210 -30.48 -32.18 47.19
CA ASP A 210 -29.38 -31.66 47.99
C ASP A 210 -28.84 -30.35 47.39
N PRO A 211 -29.04 -29.19 48.06
CA PRO A 211 -28.58 -27.90 47.54
C PRO A 211 -27.06 -27.72 47.55
N THR A 212 -26.30 -28.71 48.06
CA THR A 212 -24.83 -28.70 48.07
C THR A 212 -24.22 -29.52 46.94
N GLU A 213 -25.02 -30.27 46.21
CA GLU A 213 -24.61 -31.09 45.07
C GLU A 213 -25.25 -30.55 43.78
N ASN A 214 -24.73 -30.98 42.65
CA ASN A 214 -25.29 -30.71 41.33
C ASN A 214 -25.01 -31.92 40.42
N LEU A 215 -25.64 -31.95 39.25
CA LEU A 215 -25.44 -33.02 38.26
C LEU A 215 -24.27 -32.75 37.32
N GLU A 216 -23.51 -31.68 37.56
CA GLU A 216 -22.33 -31.34 36.75
C GLU A 216 -21.32 -32.47 36.86
N ASP A 217 -20.84 -32.94 35.72
CA ASP A 217 -19.90 -34.07 35.60
C ASP A 217 -20.37 -35.41 36.19
N PHE A 218 -21.61 -35.53 36.68
CA PHE A 218 -22.12 -36.77 37.23
C PHE A 218 -22.12 -37.88 36.17
N SER A 219 -21.43 -38.98 36.46
CA SER A 219 -21.24 -40.12 35.55
C SER A 219 -21.22 -41.40 36.39
N PRO A 220 -22.40 -41.96 36.71
CA PRO A 220 -22.48 -43.06 37.66
C PRO A 220 -21.88 -44.35 37.08
N VAL A 221 -21.31 -45.17 37.97
CA VAL A 221 -20.82 -46.50 37.60
C VAL A 221 -21.99 -47.47 37.64
N VAL A 222 -22.09 -48.29 36.58
CA VAL A 222 -23.14 -49.31 36.44
C VAL A 222 -22.53 -50.71 36.51
N GLU A 223 -22.98 -51.50 37.48
CA GLU A 223 -22.69 -52.93 37.54
C GLU A 223 -23.92 -53.73 37.15
N VAL A 224 -23.81 -54.53 36.09
CA VAL A 224 -24.89 -55.41 35.62
C VAL A 224 -24.70 -56.82 36.18
N PRO A 225 -25.60 -57.32 37.06
CA PRO A 225 -25.46 -58.66 37.63
C PRO A 225 -25.53 -59.77 36.57
N GLU A 226 -24.63 -60.76 36.65
CA GLU A 226 -24.61 -61.92 35.73
C GLU A 226 -25.88 -62.79 35.80
N ASP A 227 -26.63 -62.71 36.89
CA ASP A 227 -27.87 -63.47 37.10
C ASP A 227 -29.10 -62.81 36.45
N GLY A 228 -28.92 -61.69 35.75
CA GLY A 228 -30.00 -60.91 35.15
C GLY A 228 -30.80 -60.08 36.15
N GLY A 229 -30.25 -59.87 37.36
CA GLY A 229 -30.79 -58.93 38.34
C GLY A 229 -30.76 -57.48 37.88
N ALA A 230 -31.37 -56.60 38.68
CA ALA A 230 -31.41 -55.17 38.42
C ALA A 230 -29.99 -54.57 38.43
N PRO A 231 -29.65 -53.70 37.46
CA PRO A 231 -28.37 -52.98 37.46
C PRO A 231 -28.16 -52.19 38.76
N ILE A 232 -26.93 -52.20 39.26
CA ILE A 232 -26.53 -51.48 40.47
C ILE A 232 -25.85 -50.17 40.02
N VAL A 233 -26.34 -49.05 40.54
CA VAL A 233 -25.83 -47.71 40.24
C VAL A 233 -25.06 -47.20 41.46
N THR A 234 -23.81 -46.81 41.28
CA THR A 234 -23.00 -46.16 42.31
C THR A 234 -22.57 -44.77 41.84
N PRO A 235 -22.75 -43.71 42.67
CA PRO A 235 -22.33 -42.35 42.34
C PRO A 235 -20.83 -42.26 41.99
N ASN A 236 -20.52 -41.51 40.93
CA ASN A 236 -19.18 -41.18 40.48
C ASN A 236 -19.23 -39.91 39.64
N SER A 237 -18.12 -39.16 39.60
CA SER A 237 -17.97 -37.97 38.77
C SER A 237 -16.96 -38.27 37.67
N ARG A 238 -17.25 -37.86 36.43
CA ARG A 238 -16.23 -37.95 35.37
C ARG A 238 -15.09 -36.96 35.67
N PRO A 239 -13.88 -37.20 35.16
CA PRO A 239 -12.82 -36.21 35.21
C PRO A 239 -13.25 -34.93 34.49
N ALA A 240 -12.94 -33.77 35.07
CA ALA A 240 -13.30 -32.46 34.54
C ALA A 240 -12.03 -31.66 34.21
N HIS A 241 -12.11 -30.72 33.25
CA HIS A 241 -11.03 -29.80 32.95
C HIS A 241 -11.34 -28.35 33.34
N ASP A 242 -10.31 -27.57 33.69
CA ASP A 242 -10.47 -26.19 34.17
C ASP A 242 -10.46 -25.11 33.06
N GLN A 243 -10.44 -25.51 31.79
CA GLN A 243 -10.37 -24.59 30.65
C GLN A 243 -11.74 -23.99 30.31
N GLU A 244 -11.91 -22.68 30.52
CA GLU A 244 -13.17 -21.92 30.36
C GLU A 244 -13.85 -22.09 28.98
N ASN A 245 -13.06 -22.32 27.91
CA ASN A 245 -13.57 -22.49 26.55
C ASN A 245 -13.46 -23.95 26.04
N GLY A 246 -13.16 -24.90 26.92
CA GLY A 246 -12.92 -26.30 26.55
C GLY A 246 -11.84 -26.48 25.47
N SER A 247 -10.87 -25.56 25.40
CA SER A 247 -9.84 -25.54 24.37
C SER A 247 -8.51 -25.04 24.92
N LEU A 248 -7.43 -25.73 24.55
CA LEU A 248 -6.05 -25.25 24.73
C LEU A 248 -5.70 -24.19 23.67
N ASN A 249 -4.65 -23.43 23.94
CA ASN A 249 -4.11 -22.49 22.95
C ASN A 249 -3.72 -23.21 21.65
N PRO A 250 -4.09 -22.68 20.47
CA PRO A 250 -3.69 -23.26 19.20
C PRO A 250 -2.17 -23.33 19.05
N VAL A 251 -1.68 -24.38 18.37
CA VAL A 251 -0.25 -24.59 18.10
C VAL A 251 0.01 -24.48 16.60
N VAL A 252 1.05 -23.74 16.22
CA VAL A 252 1.57 -23.70 14.85
C VAL A 252 2.96 -24.34 14.85
N ILE A 253 3.20 -25.28 13.94
CA ILE A 253 4.45 -26.04 13.86
C ILE A 253 4.78 -26.42 12.41
N ILE A 254 6.06 -26.53 12.08
CA ILE A 254 6.50 -26.98 10.76
C ILE A 254 6.47 -28.51 10.70
N LYS A 255 6.05 -29.06 9.56
CA LYS A 255 6.07 -30.50 9.29
C LYS A 255 7.45 -31.10 9.58
N GLY A 256 7.49 -32.17 10.38
CA GLY A 256 8.72 -32.90 10.72
C GLY A 256 9.48 -32.38 11.94
N ASP A 257 9.14 -31.18 12.42
CA ASP A 257 9.72 -30.62 13.66
C ASP A 257 9.31 -31.41 14.89
N ALA A 258 10.18 -31.40 15.90
CA ALA A 258 9.89 -32.04 17.17
C ALA A 258 8.85 -31.25 17.95
N TRP A 259 7.80 -31.93 18.41
CA TRP A 259 6.77 -31.34 19.24
C TRP A 259 7.33 -30.88 20.60
N ALA A 260 7.03 -29.64 20.99
CA ALA A 260 7.30 -29.16 22.34
C ALA A 260 6.35 -29.85 23.32
N PRO A 261 6.83 -30.65 24.29
CA PRO A 261 5.95 -31.43 25.16
C PRO A 261 4.89 -30.58 25.86
N ILE A 262 3.62 -30.97 25.74
CA ILE A 262 2.50 -30.35 26.48
C ILE A 262 2.04 -31.34 27.53
N ASP A 263 2.12 -30.95 28.79
CA ASP A 263 1.59 -31.74 29.91
C ASP A 263 0.10 -31.41 30.11
N THR A 264 -0.78 -32.25 29.58
CA THR A 264 -2.22 -32.02 29.70
C THR A 264 -2.77 -32.44 31.05
N SER A 265 -2.03 -33.24 31.84
CA SER A 265 -2.49 -33.75 33.14
C SER A 265 -2.84 -32.63 34.11
N LEU A 266 -2.17 -31.49 33.97
CA LEU A 266 -2.39 -30.29 34.80
C LEU A 266 -3.74 -29.62 34.58
N ASN A 267 -4.44 -29.93 33.48
CA ASN A 267 -5.72 -29.31 33.13
C ASN A 267 -6.91 -30.15 33.60
N PHE A 268 -6.68 -31.40 34.05
CA PHE A 268 -7.74 -32.30 34.47
C PHE A 268 -7.70 -32.54 35.97
N SER A 269 -8.87 -32.64 36.58
CA SER A 269 -9.07 -33.00 37.98
C SER A 269 -10.25 -33.96 38.10
N ASP A 270 -10.25 -34.71 39.19
CA ASP A 270 -11.26 -35.70 39.50
C ASP A 270 -11.79 -35.45 40.91
N ALA A 271 -13.11 -35.44 41.08
CA ALA A 271 -13.73 -35.06 42.35
C ALA A 271 -13.42 -36.09 43.46
N GLU A 272 -13.35 -37.36 43.10
CA GLU A 272 -13.02 -38.50 43.95
C GLU A 272 -11.50 -38.69 44.12
N SER A 273 -10.70 -37.90 43.37
CA SER A 273 -9.23 -38.01 43.31
C SER A 273 -8.76 -39.36 42.77
N ASP A 274 -9.50 -39.93 41.84
CA ASP A 274 -9.14 -41.15 41.13
C ASP A 274 -7.86 -40.97 40.30
N THR A 275 -7.20 -42.11 40.02
CA THR A 275 -6.03 -42.09 39.12
C THR A 275 -6.51 -41.93 37.68
N LEU A 276 -6.02 -40.89 37.02
CA LEU A 276 -6.39 -40.57 35.64
C LEU A 276 -5.46 -41.23 34.62
N THR A 277 -6.05 -41.63 33.50
CA THR A 277 -5.35 -41.96 32.25
C THR A 277 -5.79 -41.02 31.14
N TYR A 278 -4.94 -40.83 30.12
CA TYR A 278 -5.16 -39.83 29.09
C TYR A 278 -5.21 -40.44 27.69
N GLU A 279 -6.11 -39.93 26.86
CA GLU A 279 -6.23 -40.31 25.45
C GLU A 279 -6.30 -39.08 24.54
N LEU A 280 -5.73 -39.20 23.36
CA LEU A 280 -5.70 -38.17 22.32
C LEU A 280 -6.37 -38.76 21.09
N LYS A 281 -7.37 -38.06 20.57
CA LYS A 281 -8.05 -38.38 19.31
C LYS A 281 -7.93 -37.19 18.37
N GLU A 282 -7.99 -37.46 17.08
CA GLU A 282 -8.04 -36.43 16.03
C GLU A 282 -9.33 -36.66 15.23
N LEU A 283 -10.05 -35.58 14.89
CA LEU A 283 -11.41 -35.67 14.34
C LEU A 283 -11.49 -36.36 12.97
N THR A 284 -10.42 -36.34 12.17
CA THR A 284 -10.33 -37.09 10.89
C THR A 284 -9.79 -38.51 11.05
N GLY A 285 -9.44 -38.92 12.27
CA GLY A 285 -9.05 -40.27 12.63
C GLY A 285 -7.54 -40.57 12.57
N LYS A 286 -6.68 -39.60 12.23
CA LYS A 286 -5.21 -39.81 12.24
C LYS A 286 -4.51 -38.73 13.05
N LEU A 287 -3.74 -39.15 14.07
CA LEU A 287 -2.98 -38.27 14.96
C LEU A 287 -1.81 -37.50 14.29
N ASN A 288 -1.64 -37.62 12.98
CA ASN A 288 -0.57 -36.98 12.22
C ASN A 288 0.86 -37.11 12.81
N GLY A 289 1.18 -38.22 13.49
CA GLY A 289 2.50 -38.43 14.10
C GLY A 289 2.67 -37.83 15.51
N LEU A 290 1.61 -37.25 16.07
CA LEU A 290 1.51 -36.93 17.49
C LEU A 290 1.02 -38.15 18.29
N ASN A 291 1.34 -38.16 19.58
CA ASN A 291 0.87 -39.15 20.53
C ASN A 291 0.78 -38.52 21.92
N ILE A 292 -0.05 -39.11 22.78
CA ILE A 292 -0.09 -38.80 24.21
C ILE A 292 0.43 -40.00 25.02
N ASP A 293 1.23 -39.75 26.04
CA ASP A 293 1.56 -40.76 27.03
C ASP A 293 0.37 -40.93 27.98
N SER A 294 -0.25 -42.13 27.99
CA SER A 294 -1.51 -42.37 28.68
C SER A 294 -1.44 -42.28 30.20
N THR A 295 -0.25 -42.27 30.79
CA THR A 295 -0.06 -42.21 32.26
C THR A 295 0.35 -40.81 32.71
N THR A 296 1.13 -40.10 31.91
CA THR A 296 1.63 -38.76 32.26
C THR A 296 0.83 -37.63 31.63
N GLY A 297 0.03 -37.90 30.61
CA GLY A 297 -0.71 -36.86 29.86
C GLY A 297 0.19 -36.00 28.97
N ILE A 298 1.44 -36.40 28.74
CA ILE A 298 2.37 -35.62 27.92
C ILE A 298 2.12 -35.90 26.44
N ILE A 299 1.76 -34.87 25.69
CA ILE A 299 1.68 -34.90 24.22
C ILE A 299 3.08 -34.66 23.64
N GLY A 300 3.49 -35.50 22.69
CA GLY A 300 4.74 -35.41 21.96
C GLY A 300 4.62 -35.95 20.53
N GLY A 301 5.75 -36.02 19.83
CA GLY A 301 5.83 -36.61 18.49
C GLY A 301 6.41 -35.66 17.44
N LYS A 302 6.11 -35.97 16.17
CA LYS A 302 6.52 -35.18 15.00
C LYS A 302 5.41 -35.17 13.95
N PRO A 303 4.86 -34.00 13.58
CA PRO A 303 3.86 -33.90 12.54
C PRO A 303 4.33 -34.47 11.19
N GLU A 304 3.54 -35.33 10.56
CA GLU A 304 3.91 -36.03 9.31
C GLU A 304 3.37 -35.38 8.03
N ALA A 305 2.26 -34.65 8.14
CA ALA A 305 1.58 -33.98 7.03
C ALA A 305 1.22 -32.54 7.40
N ALA A 306 1.33 -31.63 6.42
CA ALA A 306 0.87 -30.26 6.55
C ALA A 306 -0.66 -30.17 6.46
N GLY A 307 -1.25 -29.16 7.10
CA GLY A 307 -2.69 -28.94 7.17
C GLY A 307 -3.16 -28.51 8.56
N GLU A 308 -4.48 -28.33 8.71
CA GLU A 308 -5.12 -28.10 10.00
C GLU A 308 -5.62 -29.43 10.59
N PHE A 309 -5.35 -29.63 11.87
CA PHE A 309 -5.74 -30.83 12.62
C PHE A 309 -6.43 -30.42 13.91
N ASN A 310 -7.56 -31.05 14.21
CA ASN A 310 -8.35 -30.76 15.41
C ASN A 310 -8.32 -31.99 16.31
N TYR A 311 -7.70 -31.84 17.47
CA TYR A 311 -7.55 -32.91 18.44
C TYR A 311 -8.50 -32.73 19.62
N GLN A 312 -8.93 -33.86 20.18
CA GLN A 312 -9.65 -33.95 21.44
C GLN A 312 -8.80 -34.74 22.43
N ILE A 313 -8.52 -34.12 23.57
CA ILE A 313 -7.86 -34.74 24.71
C ILE A 313 -8.93 -35.13 25.72
N PHE A 314 -8.82 -36.35 26.25
CA PHE A 314 -9.70 -36.83 27.30
C PHE A 314 -8.89 -37.36 28.48
N ALA A 315 -9.45 -37.22 29.68
CA ALA A 315 -9.04 -37.94 30.86
C ALA A 315 -10.07 -39.04 31.18
N LYS A 316 -9.60 -40.16 31.70
CA LYS A 316 -10.42 -41.30 32.09
C LYS A 316 -10.05 -41.72 33.51
N ASP A 317 -11.05 -41.84 34.37
CA ASP A 317 -10.87 -42.25 35.76
C ASP A 317 -10.64 -43.76 35.91
N SER A 318 -10.62 -44.24 37.15
CA SER A 318 -10.44 -45.66 37.45
C SER A 318 -11.69 -46.50 37.15
N HIS A 319 -12.87 -45.87 37.08
CA HIS A 319 -14.17 -46.47 36.79
C HIS A 319 -14.54 -46.47 35.30
N GLN A 320 -13.64 -45.97 34.43
CA GLN A 320 -13.79 -45.83 32.99
C GLN A 320 -14.65 -44.65 32.52
N SER A 321 -15.09 -43.75 33.41
CA SER A 321 -15.78 -42.53 33.02
C SER A 321 -14.83 -41.59 32.30
N LEU A 322 -15.25 -41.11 31.13
CA LEU A 322 -14.48 -40.23 30.26
C LEU A 322 -14.88 -38.77 30.50
N SER A 323 -13.90 -37.88 30.55
CA SER A 323 -14.14 -36.44 30.59
C SER A 323 -14.88 -35.96 29.34
N TYR A 324 -15.44 -34.75 29.40
CA TYR A 324 -15.72 -33.99 28.18
C TYR A 324 -14.41 -33.63 27.44
N PRO A 325 -14.46 -33.42 26.11
CA PRO A 325 -13.25 -33.20 25.31
C PRO A 325 -12.61 -31.84 25.58
N LEU A 326 -11.32 -31.86 25.90
CA LEU A 326 -10.47 -30.68 25.82
C LEU A 326 -9.90 -30.55 24.41
N ASN A 327 -10.27 -29.50 23.68
CA ASN A 327 -9.92 -29.35 22.26
C ASN A 327 -8.52 -28.72 22.07
N LEU A 328 -7.81 -29.13 21.02
CA LEU A 328 -6.54 -28.53 20.61
C LEU A 328 -6.50 -28.40 19.08
N LYS A 329 -6.42 -27.16 18.58
CA LYS A 329 -6.19 -26.87 17.16
C LYS A 329 -4.69 -26.83 16.88
N VAL A 330 -4.25 -27.57 15.86
CA VAL A 330 -2.85 -27.59 15.41
C VAL A 330 -2.79 -27.26 13.92
N THR A 331 -2.05 -26.22 13.56
CA THR A 331 -1.71 -25.89 12.18
C THR A 331 -0.30 -26.39 11.90
N VAL A 332 -0.19 -27.35 10.99
CA VAL A 332 1.09 -27.89 10.54
C VAL A 332 1.43 -27.25 9.20
N GLU A 333 2.46 -26.43 9.17
CA GLU A 333 2.94 -25.77 7.97
C GLU A 333 3.84 -26.73 7.18
N ALA A 334 3.91 -26.56 5.86
CA ALA A 334 4.87 -27.31 5.04
C ALA A 334 6.31 -26.93 5.44
N ASP A 335 7.25 -27.83 5.19
CA ASP A 335 8.67 -27.50 5.28
C ASP A 335 8.98 -26.53 4.14
N ASN A 336 9.38 -25.30 4.46
CA ASN A 336 9.63 -24.27 3.44
C ASN A 336 10.99 -24.49 2.77
N THR A 337 11.02 -24.67 1.46
CA THR A 337 12.27 -24.81 0.71
C THR A 337 12.72 -23.50 0.10
N ALA A 338 13.89 -23.01 0.50
CA ALA A 338 14.44 -21.76 -0.04
C ALA A 338 14.56 -21.80 -1.58
N PRO A 339 14.33 -20.68 -2.29
CA PRO A 339 14.48 -20.62 -3.74
C PRO A 339 15.88 -21.08 -4.20
N VAL A 340 15.91 -21.91 -5.23
CA VAL A 340 17.15 -22.51 -5.75
C VAL A 340 17.63 -21.75 -6.97
N LEU A 341 18.92 -21.37 -6.96
CA LEU A 341 19.60 -20.74 -8.09
C LEU A 341 19.76 -21.73 -9.26
N ASN A 342 19.25 -21.36 -10.43
CA ASN A 342 19.47 -22.07 -11.68
C ASN A 342 20.82 -21.68 -12.29
N LYS A 343 21.85 -22.49 -12.04
CA LYS A 343 23.22 -22.24 -12.52
C LYS A 343 23.36 -22.27 -14.05
N ALA A 344 22.47 -22.97 -14.76
CA ALA A 344 22.47 -22.97 -16.21
C ALA A 344 21.95 -21.64 -16.76
N GLU A 345 20.87 -21.11 -16.16
CA GLU A 345 20.32 -19.80 -16.55
C GLU A 345 21.26 -18.66 -16.14
N GLN A 346 21.88 -18.73 -14.97
CA GLN A 346 22.93 -17.79 -14.56
C GLN A 346 24.05 -17.72 -15.61
N ALA A 347 24.52 -18.87 -16.10
CA ALA A 347 25.55 -18.93 -17.13
C ALA A 347 25.06 -18.38 -18.49
N ARG A 348 23.77 -18.56 -18.82
CA ARG A 348 23.15 -17.99 -20.02
C ARG A 348 23.08 -16.46 -19.93
N LEU A 349 22.53 -15.92 -18.85
CA LEU A 349 22.46 -14.47 -18.60
C LEU A 349 23.85 -13.81 -18.64
N GLN A 350 24.86 -14.47 -18.05
CA GLN A 350 26.23 -13.97 -18.12
C GLN A 350 26.72 -13.88 -19.56
N LEU A 351 26.63 -14.97 -20.34
CA LEU A 351 27.25 -15.06 -21.66
C LEU A 351 26.49 -14.31 -22.75
N GLU A 352 25.17 -14.39 -22.74
CA GLU A 352 24.33 -13.91 -23.84
C GLU A 352 23.85 -12.47 -23.64
N GLU A 353 23.83 -11.98 -22.39
CA GLU A 353 23.31 -10.65 -22.07
C GLU A 353 24.40 -9.78 -21.43
N VAL A 354 24.86 -10.11 -20.22
CA VAL A 354 25.77 -9.24 -19.46
C VAL A 354 27.12 -9.05 -20.15
N ASP A 355 27.73 -10.11 -20.69
CA ASP A 355 29.01 -10.04 -21.42
C ASP A 355 28.93 -9.19 -22.71
N THR A 356 27.72 -8.94 -23.22
CA THR A 356 27.50 -8.14 -24.43
C THR A 356 27.36 -6.65 -24.16
N TRP A 357 27.25 -6.25 -22.88
CA TRP A 357 27.07 -4.86 -22.50
C TRP A 357 28.26 -3.99 -22.91
N TYR A 358 27.97 -2.79 -23.37
CA TYR A 358 28.97 -1.77 -23.67
C TYR A 358 28.92 -0.72 -22.57
N LEU A 359 29.97 -0.66 -21.76
CA LEU A 359 30.12 0.30 -20.67
C LEU A 359 31.30 1.22 -20.98
N GLN A 360 31.06 2.53 -20.97
CA GLN A 360 32.08 3.55 -21.19
C GLN A 360 31.91 4.65 -20.15
N GLU A 361 33.03 5.16 -19.64
CA GLU A 361 33.04 6.35 -18.79
C GLU A 361 32.30 7.51 -19.47
N GLY A 362 31.39 8.14 -18.74
CA GLY A 362 30.62 9.32 -19.18
C GLY A 362 29.48 9.03 -20.16
N GLU A 363 29.24 7.78 -20.57
CA GLU A 363 28.13 7.40 -21.45
C GLU A 363 26.96 6.82 -20.65
N ALA A 364 25.74 7.30 -20.90
CA ALA A 364 24.55 6.76 -20.25
C ALA A 364 24.30 5.30 -20.66
N PHE A 365 23.99 4.47 -19.68
CA PHE A 365 23.74 3.04 -19.82
C PHE A 365 22.39 2.69 -19.19
N SER A 366 21.65 1.79 -19.83
CA SER A 366 20.42 1.20 -19.26
C SER A 366 20.18 -0.16 -19.92
N GLN A 367 20.12 -1.22 -19.12
CA GLN A 367 19.81 -2.58 -19.58
C GLN A 367 18.95 -3.30 -18.55
N ASP A 368 18.06 -4.14 -19.04
CA ASP A 368 17.20 -5.00 -18.23
C ASP A 368 17.76 -6.43 -18.18
N ILE A 369 17.62 -7.08 -17.03
CA ILE A 369 17.91 -8.50 -16.82
C ILE A 369 16.60 -9.16 -16.37
N ASP A 370 16.11 -10.11 -17.16
CA ASP A 370 14.99 -10.97 -16.79
C ASP A 370 15.49 -12.11 -15.88
N ILE A 371 15.05 -12.11 -14.62
CA ILE A 371 15.44 -13.13 -13.64
C ILE A 371 14.35 -14.18 -13.39
N SER A 372 13.27 -14.18 -14.18
CA SER A 372 12.13 -15.09 -14.01
C SER A 372 12.52 -16.58 -13.99
N ASN A 373 13.58 -16.94 -14.72
CA ASN A 373 14.10 -18.31 -14.79
C ASN A 373 15.41 -18.52 -14.00
N LEU A 374 15.93 -17.46 -13.37
CA LEU A 374 17.18 -17.50 -12.62
C LEU A 374 17.02 -18.22 -11.28
N PHE A 375 15.84 -18.14 -10.68
CA PHE A 375 15.51 -18.83 -9.43
C PHE A 375 14.25 -19.68 -9.60
N THR A 376 14.26 -20.86 -9.00
CA THR A 376 13.09 -21.74 -8.94
C THR A 376 12.76 -22.05 -7.50
N ASP A 377 11.52 -21.80 -7.13
CA ASP A 377 10.96 -22.13 -5.83
C ASP A 377 9.94 -23.25 -6.01
N ALA A 378 10.06 -24.32 -5.23
CA ALA A 378 9.26 -25.53 -5.41
C ALA A 378 7.90 -25.43 -4.70
N ASP A 379 7.81 -24.59 -3.68
CA ASP A 379 6.69 -24.48 -2.74
C ASP A 379 6.27 -23.03 -2.43
N GLY A 380 7.11 -22.05 -2.73
CA GLY A 380 6.82 -20.63 -2.58
C GLY A 380 6.81 -19.82 -3.89
N HIS A 381 6.61 -18.51 -3.74
CA HIS A 381 6.77 -17.50 -4.76
C HIS A 381 7.76 -16.44 -4.28
N ILE A 382 8.56 -15.91 -5.20
CA ILE A 382 9.52 -14.84 -4.90
C ILE A 382 8.77 -13.58 -4.46
N ARG A 383 9.05 -13.11 -3.25
CA ARG A 383 8.41 -11.92 -2.65
C ARG A 383 9.34 -10.72 -2.56
N ARG A 384 10.65 -10.94 -2.63
CA ARG A 384 11.64 -9.86 -2.60
C ARG A 384 12.87 -10.26 -3.41
N THR A 385 13.44 -9.27 -4.10
CA THR A 385 14.74 -9.38 -4.77
C THR A 385 15.70 -8.40 -4.11
N SER A 386 16.93 -8.84 -3.86
CA SER A 386 18.02 -8.01 -3.37
C SER A 386 19.09 -7.95 -4.46
N VAL A 387 19.42 -6.73 -4.90
CA VAL A 387 20.42 -6.49 -5.93
C VAL A 387 21.55 -5.66 -5.36
N GLY A 388 22.78 -6.16 -5.51
CA GLY A 388 24.00 -5.47 -5.12
C GLY A 388 24.92 -5.24 -6.31
N LEU A 389 25.37 -4.00 -6.53
CA LEU A 389 26.33 -3.67 -7.59
C LEU A 389 27.80 -3.75 -7.13
N GLY A 390 28.04 -4.42 -6.00
CA GLY A 390 29.38 -4.67 -5.45
C GLY A 390 30.22 -3.42 -5.12
N GLY A 391 29.68 -2.20 -5.28
CA GLY A 391 30.35 -0.92 -5.02
C GLY A 391 31.43 -0.53 -6.03
N VAL A 392 31.40 -1.09 -7.24
CA VAL A 392 32.58 -1.15 -8.11
C VAL A 392 32.48 -0.27 -9.37
N VAL A 393 31.26 0.03 -9.86
CA VAL A 393 31.05 0.97 -10.99
C VAL A 393 30.26 2.19 -10.50
N PRO A 394 30.93 3.27 -10.05
CA PRO A 394 30.25 4.50 -9.64
C PRO A 394 29.40 5.08 -10.77
N GLY A 395 28.24 5.61 -10.41
CA GLY A 395 27.30 6.21 -11.36
C GLY A 395 26.26 5.24 -11.93
N LEU A 396 26.35 3.94 -11.63
CA LEU A 396 25.29 2.96 -11.91
C LEU A 396 24.43 2.67 -10.67
N SER A 397 23.14 2.46 -10.89
CA SER A 397 22.14 2.02 -9.91
C SER A 397 21.35 0.84 -10.45
N SER A 398 20.60 0.18 -9.56
CA SER A 398 19.68 -0.89 -9.91
C SER A 398 18.27 -0.53 -9.45
N ASP A 399 17.29 -0.75 -10.32
CA ASP A 399 15.86 -0.76 -9.98
C ASP A 399 15.30 -2.17 -10.19
N THR A 400 14.21 -2.51 -9.52
CA THR A 400 13.63 -3.86 -9.62
C THR A 400 12.13 -3.82 -9.75
N ASP A 401 11.63 -4.36 -10.85
CA ASP A 401 10.23 -4.68 -11.07
C ASP A 401 9.96 -6.10 -10.56
N LEU A 402 9.39 -6.17 -9.36
CA LEU A 402 9.07 -7.44 -8.70
C LEU A 402 7.92 -8.18 -9.39
N GLU A 403 7.00 -7.49 -10.06
CA GLU A 403 5.84 -8.12 -10.71
C GLU A 403 6.27 -8.91 -11.94
N ASN A 404 7.22 -8.36 -12.69
CA ASN A 404 7.74 -8.99 -13.90
C ASN A 404 9.07 -9.73 -13.68
N LEU A 405 9.63 -9.69 -12.47
CA LEU A 405 10.95 -10.23 -12.14
C LEU A 405 12.05 -9.70 -13.08
N ILE A 406 12.08 -8.39 -13.26
CA ILE A 406 13.06 -7.68 -14.10
C ILE A 406 13.92 -6.78 -13.22
N ILE A 407 15.23 -6.83 -13.43
CA ILE A 407 16.18 -5.90 -12.81
C ILE A 407 16.69 -4.94 -13.89
N THR A 408 16.52 -3.64 -13.70
CA THR A 408 17.09 -2.62 -14.58
C THR A 408 18.38 -2.07 -13.98
N ILE A 409 19.50 -2.23 -14.67
CA ILE A 409 20.76 -1.57 -14.35
C ILE A 409 20.90 -0.33 -15.23
N SER A 410 20.99 0.85 -14.62
CA SER A 410 21.05 2.11 -15.36
C SER A 410 21.93 3.16 -14.69
N GLY A 411 22.27 4.22 -15.43
CA GLY A 411 23.07 5.35 -14.95
C GLY A 411 24.22 5.68 -15.90
N THR A 412 25.18 6.47 -15.44
CA THR A 412 26.34 6.90 -16.25
C THR A 412 27.61 6.55 -15.49
N PRO A 413 28.47 5.64 -15.96
CA PRO A 413 29.71 5.31 -15.26
C PRO A 413 30.63 6.53 -15.11
N ASP A 414 31.01 6.88 -13.88
CA ASP A 414 31.74 8.13 -13.60
C ASP A 414 33.27 8.06 -13.85
N ARG A 415 33.81 6.86 -14.09
CA ARG A 415 35.25 6.62 -14.29
C ARG A 415 35.49 5.29 -15.00
N PRO A 416 36.65 5.10 -15.67
CA PRO A 416 36.95 3.83 -16.30
C PRO A 416 37.28 2.79 -15.23
N TRP A 417 37.00 1.53 -15.55
CA TRP A 417 37.07 0.47 -14.56
C TRP A 417 37.55 -0.84 -15.17
N ASN A 418 38.78 -1.21 -14.79
CA ASN A 418 39.52 -2.33 -15.37
C ASN A 418 39.30 -3.68 -14.67
N GLN A 419 38.37 -3.76 -13.72
CA GLN A 419 37.89 -5.02 -13.16
C GLN A 419 36.46 -5.25 -13.64
N ALA A 420 36.00 -6.51 -13.64
CA ALA A 420 34.58 -6.76 -13.88
C ALA A 420 33.77 -6.22 -12.70
N GLY A 421 32.80 -5.34 -12.95
CA GLY A 421 31.80 -4.96 -11.96
C GLY A 421 31.04 -6.21 -11.50
N LYS A 422 30.53 -6.24 -10.27
CA LYS A 422 29.76 -7.39 -9.77
C LYS A 422 28.30 -7.01 -9.66
N ILE A 423 27.42 -7.85 -10.18
CA ILE A 423 25.99 -7.81 -9.91
C ILE A 423 25.71 -9.04 -9.07
N THR A 424 25.31 -8.83 -7.82
CA THR A 424 24.84 -9.89 -6.95
C THR A 424 23.32 -9.83 -6.87
N ILE A 425 22.67 -10.99 -7.00
CA ILE A 425 21.21 -11.11 -6.98
C ILE A 425 20.87 -12.24 -6.00
N SER A 426 20.08 -11.95 -4.97
CA SER A 426 19.42 -12.97 -4.15
C SER A 426 17.92 -12.70 -4.11
N VAL A 427 17.13 -13.75 -3.88
CA VAL A 427 15.68 -13.64 -3.73
C VAL A 427 15.23 -14.22 -2.39
N THR A 428 14.16 -13.68 -1.86
CA THR A 428 13.47 -14.18 -0.67
C THR A 428 12.06 -14.60 -1.07
N ASP A 429 11.66 -15.81 -0.67
CA ASP A 429 10.29 -16.32 -0.88
C ASP A 429 9.26 -15.63 0.03
N ASN A 430 7.99 -16.02 -0.09
CA ASN A 430 6.90 -15.52 0.75
C ASN A 430 7.01 -15.93 2.22
N ASP A 431 7.80 -16.96 2.50
CA ASP A 431 7.97 -17.59 3.82
C ASP A 431 9.27 -17.15 4.51
N GLY A 432 10.02 -16.24 3.87
CA GLY A 432 11.19 -15.57 4.41
C GLY A 432 12.52 -16.28 4.20
N ALA A 433 12.57 -17.41 3.47
CA ALA A 433 13.84 -18.07 3.17
C ALA A 433 14.54 -17.44 1.96
N GLU A 434 15.87 -17.34 2.05
CA GLU A 434 16.71 -16.64 1.08
C GLU A 434 17.48 -17.62 0.21
N SER A 435 17.59 -17.31 -1.08
CA SER A 435 18.32 -18.11 -2.07
C SER A 435 19.85 -18.07 -1.87
N GLU A 436 20.56 -18.98 -2.54
CA GLU A 436 21.98 -18.74 -2.88
C GLU A 436 22.11 -17.44 -3.70
N GLU A 437 23.16 -16.66 -3.46
CA GLU A 437 23.44 -15.45 -4.22
C GLU A 437 23.94 -15.81 -5.64
N SER A 438 23.26 -15.30 -6.66
CA SER A 438 23.76 -15.29 -8.03
C SER A 438 24.78 -14.18 -8.18
N LEU A 439 25.93 -14.49 -8.80
CA LEU A 439 26.96 -13.52 -9.17
C LEU A 439 27.05 -13.43 -10.70
N LEU A 440 26.84 -12.24 -11.24
CA LEU A 440 27.14 -11.87 -12.62
C LEU A 440 28.27 -10.84 -12.65
N LEU A 441 29.13 -10.91 -13.66
CA LEU A 441 30.29 -10.06 -13.85
C LEU A 441 30.05 -9.13 -15.03
N MET A 442 29.96 -7.83 -14.77
CA MET A 442 29.87 -6.81 -15.82
C MET A 442 31.17 -6.78 -16.64
N PRO A 443 31.10 -6.38 -17.93
CA PRO A 443 32.28 -6.09 -18.71
C PRO A 443 33.04 -4.88 -18.15
N HIS A 444 34.27 -4.68 -18.61
CA HIS A 444 35.08 -3.52 -18.20
C HIS A 444 34.42 -2.22 -18.68
N VAL A 445 34.48 -1.19 -17.82
CA VAL A 445 34.13 0.18 -18.24
C VAL A 445 35.32 0.72 -19.01
N LEU A 446 35.15 0.92 -20.30
CA LEU A 446 36.19 1.45 -21.17
C LEU A 446 36.54 2.89 -20.79
N GLU A 447 37.81 3.23 -20.94
CA GLU A 447 38.26 4.61 -20.92
C GLU A 447 37.50 5.37 -22.00
N GLY A 448 36.88 6.48 -21.63
CA GLY A 448 36.27 7.37 -22.61
C GLY A 448 37.31 7.73 -23.67
N ALA A 449 36.87 7.98 -24.91
CA ALA A 449 37.77 8.59 -25.90
C ALA A 449 38.42 9.84 -25.29
N PRO A 450 39.68 10.21 -25.59
CA PRO A 450 40.22 11.50 -25.19
C PRO A 450 39.35 12.57 -25.83
N ILE A 451 38.40 13.06 -25.06
CA ILE A 451 37.45 14.07 -25.46
C ILE A 451 38.29 15.34 -25.52
N GLU A 452 38.43 15.92 -26.71
CA GLU A 452 38.50 17.38 -26.77
C GLU A 452 37.33 17.85 -25.89
N PRO A 453 37.59 18.59 -24.80
CA PRO A 453 36.62 18.74 -23.71
C PRO A 453 35.26 19.06 -24.33
N PRO A 454 34.18 18.35 -23.94
CA PRO A 454 32.88 18.64 -24.50
C PRO A 454 32.69 20.14 -24.33
N ALA A 455 32.57 20.86 -25.45
CA ALA A 455 32.33 22.28 -25.42
C ALA A 455 31.12 22.45 -24.51
N PRO A 456 31.24 23.26 -23.44
CA PRO A 456 30.13 23.40 -22.51
C PRO A 456 28.89 23.79 -23.35
N GLU A 457 27.78 23.11 -23.13
CA GLU A 457 26.52 23.32 -23.88
C GLU A 457 26.09 24.80 -23.85
N LEU A 458 26.59 25.52 -22.82
CA LEU A 458 26.56 26.95 -22.65
C LEU A 458 27.97 27.50 -22.38
N GLY A 459 28.53 28.29 -23.31
CA GLY A 459 29.85 28.92 -23.16
C GLY A 459 30.37 29.51 -24.47
N PHE A 460 31.29 30.46 -24.36
CA PHE A 460 31.97 31.04 -25.52
C PHE A 460 32.82 29.98 -26.23
N THR A 461 32.87 30.09 -27.55
CA THR A 461 33.66 29.25 -28.44
C THR A 461 34.26 30.12 -29.52
N GLU A 462 35.28 29.64 -30.24
CA GLU A 462 35.84 30.39 -31.36
C GLU A 462 34.80 30.76 -32.43
N ALA A 463 33.70 30.01 -32.55
CA ALA A 463 32.63 30.30 -33.50
C ALA A 463 31.89 31.62 -33.21
N HIS A 464 31.87 32.07 -31.96
CA HIS A 464 31.28 33.35 -31.57
C HIS A 464 32.12 34.53 -32.06
N PHE A 465 33.42 34.34 -32.27
CA PHE A 465 34.34 35.36 -32.79
C PHE A 465 34.26 35.44 -34.32
N ASN A 466 33.10 35.84 -34.81
CA ASN A 466 32.72 35.81 -36.22
C ASN A 466 32.99 37.12 -36.98
N ASN A 467 33.62 38.12 -36.34
CA ASN A 467 33.87 39.44 -36.93
C ASN A 467 32.59 40.14 -37.42
N GLN A 468 31.44 39.88 -36.79
CA GLN A 468 30.16 40.51 -37.12
C GLN A 468 29.90 41.75 -36.24
N GLU A 469 29.00 42.64 -36.65
CA GLU A 469 28.41 43.68 -35.80
C GLU A 469 27.37 43.07 -34.86
N TRP A 470 27.49 43.41 -33.58
CA TRP A 470 26.59 43.02 -32.50
C TRP A 470 26.02 44.28 -31.85
N LYS A 471 24.89 44.15 -31.17
CA LYS A 471 24.42 45.14 -30.19
C LYS A 471 24.66 44.59 -28.80
N MET A 472 25.01 45.43 -27.86
CA MET A 472 25.10 45.03 -26.46
C MET A 472 24.59 46.15 -25.56
N GLY A 473 24.18 45.80 -24.35
CA GLY A 473 23.73 46.77 -23.36
C GLY A 473 23.97 46.28 -21.94
N SER A 474 24.09 47.24 -21.03
CA SER A 474 24.34 47.05 -19.61
C SER A 474 23.03 46.96 -18.82
N PHE A 475 22.96 46.04 -17.86
CA PHE A 475 21.88 46.02 -16.86
C PHE A 475 22.21 46.83 -15.60
N ALA A 476 23.38 47.49 -15.52
CA ALA A 476 23.75 48.26 -14.34
C ALA A 476 22.70 49.36 -14.03
N PRO A 477 22.42 49.61 -12.74
CA PRO A 477 21.32 50.48 -12.34
C PRO A 477 21.63 51.93 -12.69
N ASN A 478 20.66 52.65 -13.27
CA ASN A 478 20.83 54.03 -13.75
C ASN A 478 21.97 54.24 -14.78
N ASP A 479 22.49 53.15 -15.35
CA ASP A 479 23.56 53.19 -16.35
C ASP A 479 22.94 53.36 -17.73
N GLY A 480 22.17 52.39 -18.22
CA GLY A 480 21.45 52.51 -19.50
C GLY A 480 22.37 52.56 -20.73
N GLU A 481 23.64 52.19 -20.60
CA GLU A 481 24.59 52.10 -21.71
C GLU A 481 24.16 51.05 -22.75
N ILE A 482 24.26 51.44 -24.01
CA ILE A 482 23.98 50.60 -25.18
C ILE A 482 24.90 50.99 -26.33
N ALA A 483 25.48 50.01 -27.00
CA ALA A 483 26.41 50.29 -28.07
C ALA A 483 26.48 49.17 -29.11
N TYR A 484 27.14 49.49 -30.22
CA TYR A 484 27.69 48.47 -31.10
C TYR A 484 28.80 47.70 -30.38
N ALA A 485 28.87 46.41 -30.66
CA ALA A 485 29.87 45.50 -30.14
C ALA A 485 30.37 44.55 -31.24
N SER A 486 31.49 43.88 -31.00
CA SER A 486 31.95 42.81 -31.88
C SER A 486 32.87 41.84 -31.15
N LEU A 487 32.68 40.55 -31.40
CA LEU A 487 33.64 39.51 -31.04
C LEU A 487 34.53 39.25 -32.25
N MET A 488 35.76 39.74 -32.20
CA MET A 488 36.68 39.75 -33.34
C MET A 488 37.79 38.70 -33.24
N LYS A 489 38.21 38.15 -34.37
CA LYS A 489 39.34 37.22 -34.53
C LYS A 489 40.31 37.75 -35.58
N ASN A 490 41.60 37.83 -35.23
CA ASN A 490 42.66 38.19 -36.19
C ASN A 490 43.26 36.95 -36.85
N ASP A 491 42.96 36.74 -38.13
CA ASP A 491 43.40 35.58 -38.92
C ASP A 491 44.94 35.43 -39.03
N SER A 492 45.69 36.51 -38.82
CA SER A 492 47.16 36.53 -38.99
C SER A 492 47.92 36.10 -37.73
N THR A 493 47.32 36.29 -36.55
CA THR A 493 47.98 36.06 -35.24
C THR A 493 47.17 35.16 -34.31
N GLY A 494 45.95 34.75 -34.68
CA GLY A 494 45.06 33.91 -33.87
C GLY A 494 44.52 34.56 -32.60
N GLY A 495 44.68 35.88 -32.45
CA GLY A 495 44.24 36.61 -31.26
C GLY A 495 42.76 36.95 -31.32
N LEU A 496 42.04 36.69 -30.22
CA LEU A 496 40.63 37.03 -30.01
C LEU A 496 40.53 38.40 -29.34
N LYS A 497 39.50 39.19 -29.68
CA LYS A 497 39.23 40.50 -29.11
C LYS A 497 37.75 40.70 -28.82
N PHE A 498 37.46 41.39 -27.73
CA PHE A 498 36.15 41.93 -27.43
C PHE A 498 36.16 43.41 -27.77
N CYS A 499 35.16 43.89 -28.51
CA CYS A 499 35.03 45.29 -28.87
C CYS A 499 33.66 45.82 -28.45
N TRP A 500 33.64 47.04 -27.95
CA TRP A 500 32.46 47.73 -27.42
C TRP A 500 32.56 49.23 -27.67
N GLY A 501 31.44 49.86 -28.05
CA GLY A 501 31.33 51.31 -28.12
C GLY A 501 32.42 51.99 -28.91
N ALA A 502 32.82 53.19 -28.48
CA ALA A 502 33.91 53.96 -29.07
C ALA A 502 34.96 54.40 -28.06
N THR A 503 36.11 54.84 -28.58
CA THR A 503 37.26 55.19 -27.76
C THR A 503 37.15 56.58 -27.09
N ASN A 504 36.13 57.40 -27.39
CA ASN A 504 35.96 58.77 -26.86
C ASN A 504 34.46 59.12 -26.64
N GLY A 505 34.01 59.03 -25.38
CA GLY A 505 32.62 58.88 -24.94
C GLY A 505 31.62 60.05 -25.05
N ASP A 506 31.81 61.07 -25.88
CA ASP A 506 30.88 62.23 -25.90
C ASP A 506 30.23 62.55 -27.27
N ASN A 507 30.60 61.88 -28.37
CA ASN A 507 30.04 62.16 -29.72
C ASN A 507 30.17 60.97 -30.68
N SER A 508 30.24 59.76 -30.16
CA SER A 508 30.35 58.56 -30.99
C SER A 508 28.99 58.22 -31.62
N PRO A 509 28.94 57.86 -32.92
CA PRO A 509 27.72 57.32 -33.53
C PRO A 509 27.48 55.85 -33.14
N TYR A 510 28.39 55.22 -32.39
CA TYR A 510 28.35 53.77 -32.10
C TYR A 510 27.95 53.43 -30.66
N GLU A 511 27.71 54.42 -29.81
CA GLU A 511 27.28 54.23 -28.43
C GLU A 511 26.26 55.29 -28.03
N ALA A 512 25.35 54.92 -27.15
CA ALA A 512 24.39 55.82 -26.54
C ALA A 512 24.14 55.38 -25.09
N ASN A 513 23.47 56.25 -24.34
CA ASN A 513 23.10 55.96 -22.98
C ASN A 513 21.69 56.50 -22.72
N ILE A 514 20.73 55.59 -22.56
CA ILE A 514 19.31 55.91 -22.36
C ILE A 514 19.04 56.52 -20.98
N GLY A 515 19.95 56.34 -20.02
CA GLY A 515 19.94 56.96 -18.70
C GLY A 515 20.57 58.35 -18.64
N TYR A 516 21.49 58.67 -19.55
CA TYR A 516 22.29 59.91 -19.54
C TYR A 516 21.51 61.12 -20.07
N SER A 517 20.57 60.91 -21.00
CA SER A 517 19.63 61.94 -21.48
C SER A 517 18.84 62.58 -20.34
N PHE A 518 18.59 61.83 -19.25
CA PHE A 518 17.95 62.34 -18.03
C PHE A 518 18.85 63.28 -17.20
N ARG A 519 20.17 63.02 -17.14
CA ARG A 519 21.09 63.77 -16.27
C ARG A 519 21.50 65.14 -16.82
N ASN A 520 21.56 65.31 -18.15
CA ASN A 520 22.12 66.51 -18.78
C ASN A 520 21.10 67.46 -19.46
N SER A 521 19.90 67.01 -19.79
CA SER A 521 18.90 67.84 -20.50
C SER A 521 18.06 68.73 -19.56
N GLY A 522 17.96 68.37 -18.28
CA GLY A 522 17.10 69.06 -17.30
C GLY A 522 15.60 68.97 -17.60
N LEU A 523 15.22 68.17 -18.60
CA LEU A 523 13.84 67.87 -18.99
C LEU A 523 13.67 66.37 -18.75
N GLY A 524 12.61 66.00 -18.02
CA GLY A 524 12.25 64.58 -17.86
C GLY A 524 11.87 63.99 -19.22
N LEU A 525 11.65 62.67 -19.25
CA LEU A 525 10.95 62.09 -20.39
C LEU A 525 9.52 62.62 -20.36
N ASP A 526 8.92 62.94 -21.52
CA ASP A 526 7.52 63.33 -21.60
C ASP A 526 6.64 62.08 -21.68
N ASP A 527 6.87 61.20 -22.65
CA ASP A 527 6.16 59.93 -22.83
C ASP A 527 7.06 58.71 -23.10
N GLY A 528 8.37 58.91 -23.26
CA GLY A 528 9.36 57.86 -23.49
C GLY A 528 9.77 57.70 -24.96
N SER A 529 9.12 58.39 -25.90
CA SER A 529 9.51 58.38 -27.33
C SER A 529 10.95 58.87 -27.56
N GLU A 530 11.48 59.70 -26.65
CA GLU A 530 12.86 60.21 -26.70
C GLU A 530 13.90 59.08 -26.59
N ILE A 531 13.58 57.98 -25.91
CA ILE A 531 14.42 56.78 -25.87
C ILE A 531 14.51 56.17 -27.27
N ILE A 532 13.37 56.10 -27.97
CA ILE A 532 13.28 55.49 -29.31
C ILE A 532 13.99 56.35 -30.35
N GLU A 533 13.87 57.67 -30.25
CA GLU A 533 14.60 58.61 -31.12
C GLU A 533 16.12 58.44 -30.96
N MET A 534 16.64 58.38 -29.73
CA MET A 534 18.06 58.16 -29.46
C MET A 534 18.55 56.82 -30.03
N LEU A 535 17.79 55.75 -29.82
CA LEU A 535 18.14 54.44 -30.38
C LEU A 535 18.07 54.43 -31.90
N SER A 536 17.20 55.26 -32.50
CA SER A 536 17.11 55.41 -33.95
C SER A 536 18.35 56.10 -34.53
N GLU A 537 18.98 57.02 -33.78
CA GLU A 537 20.26 57.63 -34.17
C GLU A 537 21.39 56.58 -34.23
N LEU A 538 21.40 55.60 -33.33
CA LEU A 538 22.31 54.46 -33.40
C LEU A 538 22.04 53.57 -34.62
N ASP A 539 20.77 53.38 -35.00
CA ASP A 539 20.39 52.61 -36.18
C ASP A 539 20.84 53.26 -37.51
N ASP A 540 21.04 54.57 -37.53
CA ASP A 540 21.57 55.30 -38.70
C ASP A 540 23.11 55.15 -38.85
N ALA A 541 23.81 54.70 -37.81
CA ALA A 541 25.25 54.48 -37.86
C ALA A 541 25.61 53.26 -38.73
N THR A 542 26.72 53.34 -39.49
CA THR A 542 27.18 52.25 -40.36
C THR A 542 28.70 52.12 -40.36
N GLY A 543 29.21 50.91 -40.59
CA GLY A 543 30.65 50.67 -40.78
C GLY A 543 31.44 50.52 -39.48
N TYR A 544 30.80 50.03 -38.42
CA TYR A 544 31.43 49.88 -37.09
C TYR A 544 32.67 48.97 -37.15
N LEU A 545 32.58 47.85 -37.87
CA LEU A 545 33.69 46.87 -37.96
C LEU A 545 34.99 47.47 -38.51
N ASP A 546 34.90 48.42 -39.44
CA ASP A 546 36.05 49.06 -40.08
C ASP A 546 36.49 50.35 -39.38
N SER A 547 35.65 50.89 -38.48
CA SER A 547 35.92 52.12 -37.73
C SER A 547 37.16 52.02 -36.85
N GLN A 548 37.88 53.12 -36.66
CA GLN A 548 38.93 53.23 -35.63
C GLN A 548 38.37 53.72 -34.28
N GLU A 549 37.14 54.22 -34.28
CA GLU A 549 36.42 54.68 -33.09
C GLU A 549 35.68 53.48 -32.47
N LYS A 550 36.44 52.47 -32.06
CA LYS A 550 35.95 51.32 -31.30
C LYS A 550 36.93 50.97 -30.21
N ASP A 551 36.44 50.73 -29.00
CA ASP A 551 37.29 50.21 -27.94
C ASP A 551 37.38 48.69 -28.10
N CYS A 552 38.61 48.16 -28.12
CA CYS A 552 38.87 46.75 -28.41
C CYS A 552 40.07 46.25 -27.61
N TRP A 553 39.84 45.29 -26.73
CA TRP A 553 40.88 44.67 -25.92
C TRP A 553 41.01 43.16 -26.24
N PRO A 554 42.20 42.57 -26.05
CA PRO A 554 42.40 41.14 -26.25
C PRO A 554 41.68 40.34 -25.18
N VAL A 555 41.12 39.19 -25.56
CA VAL A 555 40.56 38.21 -24.64
C VAL A 555 41.17 36.84 -24.88
N SER A 556 41.31 36.06 -23.82
CA SER A 556 41.64 34.64 -23.87
C SER A 556 40.38 33.81 -23.67
N LEU A 557 40.26 32.72 -24.42
CA LEU A 557 39.14 31.78 -24.31
C LEU A 557 39.64 30.50 -23.62
N SER A 558 39.02 30.16 -22.48
CA SER A 558 39.31 28.93 -21.76
C SER A 558 38.05 28.43 -21.06
N ASP A 559 37.70 27.15 -21.28
CA ASP A 559 36.59 26.47 -20.61
C ASP A 559 35.25 27.22 -20.77
N GLY A 560 34.95 27.67 -22.00
CA GLY A 560 33.71 28.40 -22.29
C GLY A 560 33.63 29.84 -21.75
N LYS A 561 34.69 30.35 -21.12
CA LYS A 561 34.73 31.69 -20.51
C LYS A 561 35.78 32.57 -21.17
N LEU A 562 35.54 33.88 -21.19
CA LEU A 562 36.53 34.86 -21.66
C LEU A 562 37.25 35.50 -20.47
N ASP A 563 38.49 35.91 -20.68
CA ASP A 563 39.33 36.60 -19.69
C ASP A 563 40.20 37.63 -20.42
N ASP A 564 40.06 38.90 -20.05
CA ASP A 564 40.83 40.04 -20.60
C ASP A 564 42.05 40.42 -19.74
N GLY A 565 42.28 39.72 -18.63
CA GLY A 565 43.32 40.00 -17.64
C GLY A 565 42.85 40.85 -16.46
N GLU A 566 41.66 41.45 -16.52
CA GLU A 566 41.03 42.24 -15.45
C GLU A 566 39.76 41.55 -14.92
N SER A 567 38.89 41.13 -15.83
CA SER A 567 37.58 40.55 -15.57
C SER A 567 37.37 39.22 -16.32
N ARG A 568 36.54 38.35 -15.72
CA ARG A 568 36.11 37.09 -16.34
C ARG A 568 34.68 37.21 -16.86
N TYR A 569 34.45 36.66 -18.04
CA TYR A 569 33.18 36.75 -18.77
C TYR A 569 32.56 35.35 -18.76
N GLU A 570 31.41 35.21 -18.12
CA GLU A 570 30.68 33.97 -17.95
C GLU A 570 29.34 34.05 -18.68
N MET A 571 29.16 33.21 -19.69
CA MET A 571 27.88 33.11 -20.41
C MET A 571 26.83 32.45 -19.50
N LEU A 572 25.72 33.15 -19.27
CA LEU A 572 24.60 32.66 -18.45
C LEU A 572 23.42 32.16 -19.29
N TYR A 573 23.32 32.60 -20.55
CA TYR A 573 22.31 32.13 -21.49
C TYR A 573 22.78 32.33 -22.93
N GLN A 574 22.36 31.44 -23.83
CA GLN A 574 22.42 31.69 -25.27
C GLN A 574 21.16 31.19 -25.97
N LYS A 575 20.72 31.96 -26.96
CA LYS A 575 19.86 31.49 -28.04
C LYS A 575 20.63 31.58 -29.35
N LYS A 576 20.78 30.42 -29.99
CA LYS A 576 21.40 30.29 -31.31
C LYS A 576 20.31 30.08 -32.35
N THR A 577 20.27 30.95 -33.37
CA THR A 577 19.29 30.85 -34.47
C THR A 577 20.03 30.84 -35.81
N GLU A 578 19.65 29.94 -36.72
CA GLU A 578 20.18 29.92 -38.08
C GLU A 578 19.25 30.69 -39.02
N VAL A 579 19.70 31.80 -39.58
CA VAL A 579 18.93 32.63 -40.50
C VAL A 579 19.71 32.81 -41.79
N ASN A 580 19.13 32.36 -42.92
CA ASN A 580 19.77 32.43 -44.25
C ASN A 580 21.17 31.79 -44.34
N GLY A 581 21.47 30.81 -43.48
CA GLY A 581 22.76 30.13 -43.43
C GLY A 581 23.84 30.85 -42.62
N GLU A 582 23.47 31.93 -41.92
CA GLU A 582 24.30 32.61 -40.94
C GLU A 582 23.78 32.31 -39.53
N THR A 583 24.70 32.01 -38.62
CA THR A 583 24.39 31.81 -37.22
C THR A 583 24.27 33.15 -36.51
N GLN A 584 23.12 33.39 -35.88
CA GLN A 584 22.85 34.53 -35.02
C GLN A 584 22.80 34.10 -33.56
N TYR A 585 23.32 34.94 -32.68
CA TYR A 585 23.47 34.70 -31.26
C TYR A 585 22.79 35.81 -30.45
N GLN A 586 22.05 35.42 -29.43
CA GLN A 586 21.53 36.29 -28.39
C GLN A 586 22.00 35.74 -27.05
N ILE A 587 22.78 36.50 -26.29
CA ILE A 587 23.58 36.00 -25.16
C ILE A 587 23.35 36.88 -23.94
N LEU A 588 23.19 36.26 -22.77
CA LEU A 588 23.36 36.94 -21.47
C LEU A 588 24.75 36.58 -20.93
N VAL A 589 25.52 37.58 -20.53
CA VAL A 589 26.89 37.40 -20.02
C VAL A 589 27.05 38.15 -18.71
N LYS A 590 27.63 37.48 -17.72
CA LYS A 590 28.12 38.12 -16.50
C LYS A 590 29.60 38.47 -16.69
N ILE A 591 29.96 39.71 -16.41
CA ILE A 591 31.34 40.21 -16.47
C ILE A 591 31.79 40.52 -15.05
N GLY A 592 33.00 40.08 -14.70
CA GLY A 592 33.53 40.25 -13.35
C GLY A 592 32.75 39.42 -12.32
N THR A 593 32.42 40.04 -11.19
CA THR A 593 31.74 39.35 -10.08
C THR A 593 30.21 39.46 -10.12
N ASP A 594 29.69 40.49 -10.77
CA ASP A 594 28.37 41.03 -10.47
C ASP A 594 27.72 41.83 -11.61
N GLU A 595 28.45 42.22 -12.66
CA GLU A 595 27.85 42.98 -13.76
C GLU A 595 27.20 42.05 -14.79
N LEU A 596 26.00 42.40 -15.25
CA LEU A 596 25.25 41.65 -16.24
C LEU A 596 25.08 42.47 -17.52
N PHE A 597 25.32 41.84 -18.67
CA PHE A 597 25.16 42.41 -19.99
C PHE A 597 24.40 41.46 -20.91
N TRP A 598 23.84 42.02 -21.97
CA TRP A 598 23.26 41.25 -23.07
C TRP A 598 23.99 41.55 -24.38
N LEU A 599 24.10 40.55 -25.25
CA LEU A 599 24.70 40.66 -26.58
C LEU A 599 23.73 40.09 -27.62
N ASP A 600 23.55 40.78 -28.74
CA ASP A 600 22.62 40.42 -29.81
C ASP A 600 23.28 40.62 -31.18
N SER A 601 23.58 39.51 -31.86
CA SER A 601 24.18 39.51 -33.21
C SER A 601 23.13 39.50 -34.33
N THR A 602 21.84 39.64 -34.00
CA THR A 602 20.78 39.71 -35.01
C THR A 602 20.79 41.08 -35.72
N ASN A 603 20.10 41.13 -36.86
CA ASN A 603 19.88 42.38 -37.61
C ASN A 603 18.74 43.22 -37.02
N MET A 604 18.28 42.93 -35.79
CA MET A 604 17.21 43.70 -35.14
C MET A 604 17.73 45.11 -34.77
N PRO A 605 17.08 46.19 -35.26
CA PRO A 605 17.46 47.56 -34.94
C PRO A 605 17.48 47.84 -33.43
N PHE A 606 18.26 48.83 -33.00
CA PHE A 606 18.29 49.36 -31.64
C PHE A 606 16.92 49.88 -31.21
N ALA A 607 16.24 50.66 -32.06
CA ALA A 607 14.95 51.29 -31.76
C ALA A 607 13.74 50.37 -31.90
N HIS A 608 13.94 49.07 -32.16
CA HIS A 608 12.83 48.16 -32.41
C HIS A 608 12.01 47.89 -31.12
N ILE A 609 10.69 48.05 -31.21
CA ILE A 609 9.75 47.74 -30.12
C ILE A 609 8.87 46.56 -30.48
N GLN A 610 8.78 45.61 -29.54
CA GLN A 610 7.97 44.40 -29.64
C GLN A 610 6.54 44.61 -29.11
N PRO A 611 5.57 43.82 -29.59
CA PRO A 611 4.24 43.75 -28.98
C PRO A 611 4.27 43.26 -27.54
N VAL A 612 3.36 43.77 -26.71
CA VAL A 612 3.32 43.50 -25.25
C VAL A 612 2.44 42.29 -24.90
N GLU A 613 1.47 41.96 -25.75
CA GLU A 613 0.34 41.06 -25.43
C GLU A 613 0.74 39.59 -25.20
N ASN A 614 1.92 39.19 -25.66
CA ASN A 614 2.45 37.83 -25.46
C ASN A 614 3.29 37.71 -24.17
N LYS A 615 3.61 38.82 -23.52
CA LYS A 615 4.46 38.88 -22.32
C LYS A 615 3.70 39.43 -21.12
N VAL A 616 2.72 40.29 -21.35
CA VAL A 616 1.83 40.87 -20.33
C VAL A 616 0.38 40.78 -20.80
N ASN A 617 -0.41 39.94 -20.14
CA ASN A 617 -1.83 39.73 -20.42
C ASN A 617 -2.49 38.95 -19.27
N GLU A 618 -3.83 38.89 -19.25
CA GLU A 618 -4.58 38.09 -18.28
C GLU A 618 -4.08 36.64 -18.24
N GLY A 619 -3.70 36.18 -17.03
CA GLY A 619 -3.23 34.83 -16.76
C GLY A 619 -1.73 34.60 -17.02
N ILE A 620 -0.98 35.61 -17.47
CA ILE A 620 0.48 35.51 -17.60
C ILE A 620 1.13 35.77 -16.24
N VAL A 621 2.06 34.88 -15.87
CA VAL A 621 3.01 35.09 -14.77
C VAL A 621 4.36 35.45 -15.40
N GLU A 622 4.85 36.64 -15.07
CA GLU A 622 6.12 37.18 -15.54
C GLU A 622 7.08 37.27 -14.35
N PHE A 623 8.34 37.00 -14.60
CA PHE A 623 9.44 36.99 -13.65
C PHE A 623 10.42 38.08 -14.07
N ASP A 624 10.86 38.91 -13.14
CA ASP A 624 11.78 40.00 -13.42
C ASP A 624 13.00 40.03 -12.52
N LEU A 625 14.10 40.53 -13.08
CA LEU A 625 15.34 40.79 -12.36
C LEU A 625 15.55 42.30 -12.29
N MET A 626 15.65 42.84 -11.07
CA MET A 626 16.02 44.23 -10.83
C MET A 626 17.42 44.30 -10.22
N VAL A 627 18.14 45.38 -10.51
CA VAL A 627 19.48 45.62 -9.98
C VAL A 627 19.37 46.68 -8.89
N GLU A 628 20.04 46.42 -7.78
CA GLU A 628 19.97 47.17 -6.54
C GLU A 628 21.40 47.53 -6.12
N SER A 629 21.65 48.82 -5.83
CA SER A 629 22.96 49.33 -5.42
C SER A 629 22.84 50.21 -4.18
N GLU A 630 23.67 49.99 -3.15
CA GLU A 630 23.67 50.80 -1.93
C GLU A 630 24.43 52.15 -2.04
N GLY A 631 24.91 52.56 -3.23
CA GLY A 631 25.62 53.83 -3.40
C GLY A 631 25.75 54.31 -4.85
N GLU A 632 26.11 55.59 -5.03
CA GLU A 632 26.33 56.26 -6.33
C GLU A 632 27.76 56.10 -6.89
N ASP A 633 28.62 55.25 -6.29
CA ASP A 633 30.05 55.15 -6.63
C ASP A 633 30.36 53.80 -7.30
N ASP A 634 31.14 53.83 -8.38
CA ASP A 634 31.51 52.70 -9.27
C ASP A 634 32.30 51.58 -8.56
N SER A 635 32.51 51.69 -7.25
CA SER A 635 33.22 50.71 -6.41
C SER A 635 32.28 49.84 -5.55
N THR A 636 30.97 50.00 -5.69
CA THR A 636 29.97 49.22 -4.95
C THR A 636 29.57 47.97 -5.74
N GLN A 637 29.63 46.80 -5.08
CA GLN A 637 29.18 45.54 -5.66
C GLN A 637 27.68 45.64 -5.98
N LEU A 638 27.30 45.36 -7.22
CA LEU A 638 25.90 45.29 -7.64
C LEU A 638 25.24 44.10 -6.97
N THR A 639 24.02 44.28 -6.49
CA THR A 639 23.17 43.20 -6.00
C THR A 639 21.88 43.14 -6.79
N TYR A 640 21.22 42.00 -6.80
CA TYR A 640 20.00 41.80 -7.59
C TYR A 640 18.82 41.43 -6.70
N SER A 641 17.64 41.89 -7.09
CA SER A 641 16.36 41.44 -6.58
C SER A 641 15.57 40.74 -7.69
N PHE A 642 14.77 39.76 -7.29
CA PHE A 642 14.02 38.87 -8.18
C PHE A 642 12.54 38.89 -7.79
N GLY A 643 11.67 39.24 -8.74
CA GLY A 643 10.24 39.43 -8.53
C GLY A 643 9.36 38.62 -9.47
N GLN A 644 8.08 38.57 -9.15
CA GLN A 644 7.04 37.91 -9.91
C GLN A 644 5.84 38.84 -10.07
N TYR A 645 5.45 39.13 -11.31
CA TYR A 645 4.18 39.73 -11.68
C TYR A 645 3.15 38.65 -12.03
N SER A 646 1.94 38.77 -11.50
CA SER A 646 0.78 37.96 -11.87
C SER A 646 -0.29 38.89 -12.46
N TYR A 647 -0.52 38.81 -13.77
CA TYR A 647 -1.39 39.73 -14.49
C TYR A 647 -2.84 39.22 -14.60
N ASP A 648 -3.80 40.09 -14.30
CA ASP A 648 -5.23 39.97 -14.62
C ASP A 648 -5.62 41.03 -15.69
N GLN A 649 -6.89 41.15 -16.06
CA GLN A 649 -7.37 41.98 -17.18
C GLN A 649 -6.90 43.44 -17.15
N THR A 650 -6.90 44.07 -15.98
CA THR A 650 -6.45 45.47 -15.80
C THR A 650 -5.62 45.67 -14.54
N THR A 651 -5.35 44.59 -13.80
CA THR A 651 -4.64 44.62 -12.52
C THR A 651 -3.47 43.64 -12.55
N TYR A 652 -2.51 43.84 -11.66
CA TYR A 652 -1.44 42.89 -11.43
C TYR A 652 -1.15 42.80 -9.93
N ASP A 653 -0.61 41.65 -9.53
CA ASP A 653 0.01 41.47 -8.24
C ASP A 653 1.52 41.27 -8.45
N TYR A 654 2.34 42.06 -7.76
CA TYR A 654 3.79 41.87 -7.73
C TYR A 654 4.22 41.28 -6.39
N ASP A 655 4.89 40.13 -6.43
CA ASP A 655 5.48 39.47 -5.27
C ASP A 655 7.01 39.45 -5.42
N SER A 656 7.71 39.95 -4.40
CA SER A 656 9.16 39.82 -4.34
C SER A 656 9.53 38.39 -3.93
N VAL A 657 10.30 37.71 -4.77
CA VAL A 657 10.74 36.32 -4.57
C VAL A 657 12.08 36.28 -3.86
N MET A 658 13.01 37.17 -4.21
CA MET A 658 14.25 37.39 -3.45
C MET A 658 14.58 38.89 -3.43
N PRO A 659 14.54 39.57 -2.27
CA PRO A 659 14.14 39.05 -0.96
C PRO A 659 12.63 38.72 -0.86
N GLU A 660 12.25 37.73 -0.05
CA GLU A 660 10.84 37.44 0.21
C GLU A 660 10.18 38.50 1.12
N GLY A 661 8.84 38.64 1.06
CA GLY A 661 8.06 39.39 2.05
C GLY A 661 7.50 40.74 1.61
N PHE A 662 7.70 41.13 0.34
CA PHE A 662 7.12 42.34 -0.25
C PHE A 662 6.06 41.96 -1.28
N HIS A 663 4.89 42.58 -1.17
CA HIS A 663 3.77 42.39 -2.07
C HIS A 663 3.17 43.75 -2.45
N THR A 664 3.04 44.00 -3.75
CA THR A 664 2.62 45.29 -4.30
C THR A 664 1.56 45.07 -5.39
N PRO A 665 0.27 45.29 -5.10
CA PRO A 665 -0.78 45.23 -6.10
C PRO A 665 -0.75 46.48 -6.98
N GLY A 666 -1.27 46.41 -8.21
CA GLY A 666 -1.36 47.56 -9.09
C GLY A 666 -2.36 47.41 -10.22
N GLU A 667 -2.55 48.50 -10.97
CA GLU A 667 -3.30 48.53 -12.23
C GLU A 667 -2.32 48.65 -13.38
N TRP A 668 -2.54 47.94 -14.48
CA TRP A 668 -1.71 48.08 -15.69
C TRP A 668 -2.56 48.41 -16.91
N THR A 669 -1.94 49.15 -17.83
CA THR A 669 -2.54 49.53 -19.11
C THR A 669 -1.48 49.54 -20.20
N LEU A 670 -1.92 49.35 -21.44
CA LEU A 670 -1.08 49.58 -22.61
C LEU A 670 -1.42 50.95 -23.18
N VAL A 671 -0.44 51.85 -23.17
CA VAL A 671 -0.53 53.18 -23.78
C VAL A 671 0.32 53.22 -25.06
N ALA A 672 0.17 54.27 -25.85
CA ALA A 672 1.02 54.52 -27.01
C ALA A 672 1.81 55.80 -26.75
N ASP A 673 3.10 55.78 -27.08
CA ASP A 673 3.91 57.00 -27.14
C ASP A 673 3.52 57.87 -28.36
N ASP A 674 4.15 59.04 -28.49
CA ASP A 674 3.93 60.01 -29.57
C ASP A 674 4.36 59.47 -30.95
N LEU A 675 5.20 58.43 -30.98
CA LEU A 675 5.59 57.68 -32.17
C LEU A 675 4.67 56.46 -32.44
N ASN A 676 3.64 56.26 -31.61
CA ASN A 676 2.67 55.18 -31.65
C ASN A 676 3.27 53.78 -31.36
N ASN A 677 4.34 53.70 -30.58
CA ASN A 677 4.89 52.46 -30.04
C ASN A 677 4.11 52.01 -28.80
N PRO A 678 3.90 50.71 -28.61
CA PRO A 678 3.22 50.18 -27.43
C PRO A 678 4.10 50.32 -26.18
N LEU A 679 3.57 50.97 -25.15
CA LEU A 679 4.24 51.21 -23.88
C LEU A 679 3.41 50.63 -22.73
N LEU A 680 4.00 49.73 -21.95
CA LEU A 680 3.36 49.24 -20.73
C LEU A 680 3.44 50.30 -19.64
N GLN A 681 2.30 50.63 -19.04
CA GLN A 681 2.20 51.49 -17.86
C GLN A 681 1.58 50.70 -16.71
N ALA A 682 2.34 50.47 -15.64
CA ALA A 682 1.95 49.75 -14.43
C ALA A 682 1.96 50.71 -13.23
N GLN A 683 0.78 51.05 -12.73
CA GLN A 683 0.59 51.93 -11.58
C GLN A 683 0.39 51.12 -10.31
N GLU A 684 1.30 51.26 -9.36
CA GLU A 684 1.18 50.59 -8.08
C GLU A 684 0.00 51.18 -7.26
N THR A 685 -0.65 50.30 -6.51
CA THR A 685 -1.81 50.60 -5.66
C THR A 685 -1.63 49.99 -4.27
N GLY A 686 -2.49 50.37 -3.32
CA GLY A 686 -2.46 49.84 -1.96
C GLY A 686 -1.62 50.66 -0.99
N GLU A 687 -1.95 50.54 0.30
CA GLU A 687 -1.42 51.42 1.37
C GLU A 687 0.08 51.25 1.67
N MET A 688 0.68 50.14 1.21
CA MET A 688 2.08 49.78 1.44
C MET A 688 3.01 50.08 0.26
N SER A 689 2.46 50.55 -0.88
CA SER A 689 3.23 50.96 -2.06
C SER A 689 3.77 52.40 -1.91
N ASP A 690 4.84 52.71 -2.65
CA ASP A 690 5.34 54.08 -2.84
C ASP A 690 4.57 54.85 -3.94
N TYR A 691 3.50 54.25 -4.48
CA TYR A 691 2.65 54.77 -5.55
C TYR A 691 3.41 55.11 -6.84
N LYS A 692 4.49 54.37 -7.12
CA LYS A 692 5.21 54.46 -8.39
C LYS A 692 4.32 54.06 -9.56
N THR A 693 4.48 54.79 -10.66
CA THR A 693 4.04 54.36 -11.98
C THR A 693 5.26 53.92 -12.77
N ARG A 694 5.32 52.64 -13.12
CA ARG A 694 6.40 52.01 -13.89
C ARG A 694 6.03 51.98 -15.37
N PHE A 695 6.98 52.34 -16.20
CA PHE A 695 6.86 52.36 -17.65
C PHE A 695 7.85 51.37 -18.25
N ARG A 696 7.43 50.61 -19.25
CA ARG A 696 8.29 49.61 -19.88
C ARG A 696 7.99 49.41 -21.36
N TYR A 697 9.00 49.59 -22.20
CA TYR A 697 9.01 49.03 -23.56
C TYR A 697 9.55 47.60 -23.54
N ILE A 698 9.07 46.77 -24.47
CA ILE A 698 9.72 45.47 -24.76
C ILE A 698 10.62 45.67 -25.96
N GLY A 699 11.94 45.63 -25.76
CA GLY A 699 12.91 45.89 -26.83
C GLY A 699 13.30 44.61 -27.58
N ARG A 700 13.85 43.63 -26.85
CA ARG A 700 14.45 42.42 -27.46
C ARG A 700 13.88 41.14 -26.88
N ASP A 701 13.58 40.17 -27.75
CA ASP A 701 13.12 38.84 -27.36
C ASP A 701 14.19 37.78 -27.65
N PHE A 702 14.72 37.19 -26.58
CA PHE A 702 15.78 36.18 -26.58
C PHE A 702 15.20 34.77 -26.49
N GLY A 703 13.88 34.57 -26.65
CA GLY A 703 13.20 33.29 -26.48
C GLY A 703 12.78 33.09 -25.03
N ASP A 704 13.65 32.43 -24.24
CA ASP A 704 13.40 32.17 -22.82
C ASP A 704 13.38 33.46 -21.98
N PHE A 705 14.08 34.50 -22.46
CA PHE A 705 14.15 35.82 -21.82
C PHE A 705 13.75 36.92 -22.80
N TYR A 706 13.45 38.09 -22.27
CA TYR A 706 13.36 39.33 -23.04
C TYR A 706 13.84 40.51 -22.21
N ILE A 707 14.19 41.55 -22.92
CA ILE A 707 14.85 42.74 -22.38
C ILE A 707 13.89 43.91 -22.56
N GLY A 708 13.52 44.50 -21.43
CA GLY A 708 12.70 45.69 -21.38
C GLY A 708 13.55 46.94 -21.16
N MET A 709 13.08 48.09 -21.65
CA MET A 709 13.59 49.40 -21.27
C MET A 709 12.60 50.00 -20.30
N LYS A 710 13.01 50.23 -19.05
CA LYS A 710 12.12 50.57 -17.95
C LYS A 710 12.53 51.86 -17.25
N TRP A 711 11.54 52.58 -16.75
CA TRP A 711 11.72 53.70 -15.82
C TRP A 711 10.47 53.84 -14.93
N SER A 712 10.54 54.70 -13.93
CA SER A 712 9.43 54.94 -13.00
C SER A 712 9.20 56.43 -12.77
N ARG A 713 7.97 56.79 -12.40
CA ARG A 713 7.59 58.12 -11.92
C ARG A 713 6.88 57.99 -10.58
N GLU A 714 7.23 58.86 -9.64
CA GLU A 714 6.62 58.91 -8.31
C GLU A 714 6.40 60.36 -7.83
N PRO A 715 5.40 60.61 -6.97
CA PRO A 715 5.21 61.92 -6.36
C PRO A 715 6.42 62.33 -5.51
N GLY A 716 6.93 63.54 -5.72
CA GLY A 716 8.01 64.08 -4.93
C GLY A 716 7.59 64.52 -3.53
N GLN A 717 8.58 64.80 -2.66
CA GLN A 717 8.32 65.26 -1.28
C GLN A 717 7.65 66.66 -1.22
N VAL A 718 7.65 67.40 -2.34
CA VAL A 718 6.98 68.69 -2.49
C VAL A 718 5.73 68.54 -3.37
N PRO A 719 4.57 69.10 -2.99
CA PRO A 719 3.36 69.03 -3.81
C PRO A 719 3.57 69.56 -5.24
N GLY A 720 3.31 68.73 -6.25
CA GLY A 720 3.49 69.06 -7.67
C GLY A 720 4.86 68.71 -8.26
N GLN A 721 5.80 68.20 -7.44
CA GLN A 721 7.04 67.60 -7.92
C GLN A 721 6.78 66.13 -8.30
N VAL A 722 7.39 65.67 -9.38
CA VAL A 722 7.41 64.27 -9.79
C VAL A 722 8.88 63.87 -9.87
N TYR A 723 9.28 62.82 -9.16
CA TYR A 723 10.57 62.18 -9.36
C TYR A 723 10.43 61.16 -10.49
N GLN A 724 11.39 61.13 -11.39
CA GLN A 724 11.48 60.15 -12.45
C GLN A 724 12.83 59.43 -12.32
N SER A 725 12.85 58.10 -12.38
CA SER A 725 14.10 57.34 -12.43
C SER A 725 14.75 57.47 -13.81
N ALA A 726 16.08 57.32 -13.88
CA ALA A 726 16.74 57.18 -15.17
C ALA A 726 16.22 55.91 -15.88
N PRO A 727 16.06 55.92 -17.21
CA PRO A 727 15.81 54.71 -17.96
C PRO A 727 16.96 53.73 -17.88
N GLU A 728 16.61 52.46 -17.77
CA GLU A 728 17.57 51.35 -17.69
C GLU A 728 17.01 50.10 -18.34
N TYR A 729 17.85 49.09 -18.54
CA TYR A 729 17.44 47.80 -19.05
C TYR A 729 16.99 46.88 -17.90
N GLY A 730 15.94 46.09 -18.14
CA GLY A 730 15.47 45.05 -17.22
C GLY A 730 15.38 43.70 -17.93
N LEU A 731 15.71 42.63 -17.20
CA LEU A 731 15.62 41.27 -17.71
C LEU A 731 14.34 40.60 -17.20
N TYR A 732 13.61 39.97 -18.12
CA TYR A 732 12.31 39.36 -17.85
C TYR A 732 12.21 37.96 -18.46
N SER A 733 11.36 37.11 -17.87
CA SER A 733 11.06 35.76 -18.34
C SER A 733 9.62 35.38 -17.98
N ILE A 734 8.99 34.50 -18.76
CA ILE A 734 7.73 33.83 -18.37
C ILE A 734 7.98 32.38 -17.90
N ASP A 735 9.25 31.95 -17.90
CA ASP A 735 9.71 30.67 -17.39
C ASP A 735 10.50 30.90 -16.09
N LYS A 736 9.93 30.38 -14.99
CA LYS A 736 10.47 30.49 -13.64
C LYS A 736 11.85 29.85 -13.55
N ASP A 737 12.00 28.62 -14.03
CA ASP A 737 13.21 27.82 -13.86
C ASP A 737 14.37 28.45 -14.65
N LYS A 738 14.06 29.04 -15.81
CA LYS A 738 15.03 29.83 -16.58
C LYS A 738 15.48 31.06 -15.80
N MET A 739 14.58 31.84 -15.21
CA MET A 739 14.99 32.99 -14.40
C MET A 739 15.85 32.59 -13.19
N PHE A 740 15.50 31.49 -12.50
CA PHE A 740 16.32 30.95 -11.41
C PHE A 740 17.74 30.56 -11.85
N SER A 741 17.93 30.10 -13.10
CA SER A 741 19.27 29.78 -13.61
C SER A 741 20.20 31.01 -13.69
N ILE A 742 19.64 32.18 -13.98
CA ILE A 742 20.38 33.45 -14.01
C ILE A 742 20.61 33.97 -12.59
N VAL A 743 19.54 34.01 -11.78
CA VAL A 743 19.55 34.45 -10.37
C VAL A 743 20.61 33.73 -9.55
N ASN A 744 20.72 32.41 -9.69
CA ASN A 744 21.72 31.60 -8.95
C ASN A 744 23.17 31.92 -9.30
N SER A 745 23.41 32.65 -10.38
CA SER A 745 24.75 33.03 -10.86
C SER A 745 25.15 34.45 -10.49
N LEU A 746 24.27 35.20 -9.82
CA LEU A 746 24.42 36.62 -9.47
C LEU A 746 24.36 36.84 -7.95
N PRO A 747 24.99 37.91 -7.43
CA PRO A 747 24.87 38.29 -6.02
C PRO A 747 23.46 38.81 -5.72
N MET A 748 22.65 38.01 -5.04
CA MET A 748 21.30 38.41 -4.63
C MET A 748 21.32 39.26 -3.37
N MET A 749 20.42 40.25 -3.30
CA MET A 749 20.21 41.07 -2.12
C MET A 749 19.81 40.19 -0.92
N SER A 750 20.50 40.37 0.22
CA SER A 750 20.14 39.74 1.48
C SER A 750 19.27 40.66 2.33
N ILE A 751 18.26 40.11 3.01
CA ILE A 751 17.53 40.83 4.06
C ILE A 751 18.38 40.79 5.33
N ASP A 752 19.00 41.91 5.70
CA ASP A 752 19.53 42.13 7.05
C ASP A 752 18.58 43.02 7.88
#